data_AF-A0A372GTR1-F1
#
_entry.id   AF-A0A372GTR1-F1
#
_cell.length_a   1.000
_cell.length_b   1.000
_cell.length_c   1.000
_cell.angle_alpha   90.00
_cell.angle_beta   90.00
_cell.angle_gamma   90.00
#
_symmetry.space_group_name_H-M   'P 1'
#
loop_
_entity.id
_entity.type
_entity.pdbx_description
1 polymer ?
#
loop_
_entity_poly.entity_id
_entity_poly.type
_entity_poly.pdbx_seq_one_letter_code
_entity_poly.pdbx_strand_id
1 'polypeptide(L)'
;MNKILSSEIISLVHHVKLNESGWWEKSIQNIIISTFGVNKNSPQNESDIFKNLKSELNGSFDKNRISTQIESLKSKKQIIPVSEDLFILSEEVYSEFQASFIKQKEIEFEAEKRFNELCYKLYPETSAKKLWDDLNQYLIIPLIREIGAKTYELISGKDTISIEQYGQFQKFVSRYNGNKSLVHALLLNYFDFKNIYVKNYILHQLNAYFFIESANLNTSAVEEIYALSKSQINLKIFVDTNFLLTLLDLHDNPSNEAAFSLIELINEIKNKVKVKFYILPVTIFEFQNLIKRFKDYLKRTKPSLNQAIAAESTDDFSGIIKRYFQKCHEKQTMLNIDDYFDPYLDNFTVNIRKKGLEIQQDNMENYSTDQRVVDDLLEQVEYRFERNDKADRYKGLSNEEKETNKKKIYDKFNHDCQLWHYVKDKRPTYIDSPKDVKNWILTLDFSFLEYDKFKQYNDLNTKISVCLHPNEFISMLQFWIPRTEKFENAILGNFRLPFLFREIDGDSEKISMEILRAMSQYEDSEKFNSELVTEILTNKALRQKIKVSNTIEENAELIKEELFKKYEIAKKLLSEETEKKESLSGELNLVKDEISALTKKIEEFREETNNKIVKEFELVRKNKIQEIKRRQESLKAKKDQLKNRMDDFKEQINKAEIEFKQSSKTFGSFLKSAYIGKTKYLNELQVQISNKYYNPSKYQEVKELERLNVPEVNEKIIIYCENQNSVFFNNLNFDNIHFIAENNSNSVFIKVLANQIHFGIRDRDFLTDTEIKKIQNSYTNYIILEYYCFENYLYHPDNIEELNKEGFNKESYIEELIKQKNSKYDSILIKLRNSRNGYQEFKVPDNKFRESDEIVCKYLKSDEIEEFLKSFSLKTEFDRTIISKLQLEQKDLSSTDWFRKKMENLLSFG
;
A
#
# COMPACT_ATOMS: atom_id res chain seq x y z
N MET A 1 -29.18 -12.52 -41.87
CA MET A 1 -27.84 -11.92 -42.09
C MET A 1 -27.30 -11.53 -40.72
N ASN A 2 -26.36 -12.31 -40.20
CA ASN A 2 -25.72 -12.08 -38.91
C ASN A 2 -24.94 -10.77 -39.01
N LYS A 3 -25.42 -9.73 -38.33
CA LYS A 3 -24.60 -8.54 -38.13
C LYS A 3 -23.41 -8.97 -37.28
N ILE A 4 -22.25 -9.11 -37.92
CA ILE A 4 -20.94 -9.15 -37.29
C ILE A 4 -20.95 -8.04 -36.23
N LEU A 5 -20.73 -8.42 -34.97
CA LEU A 5 -20.63 -7.46 -33.87
C LEU A 5 -19.63 -6.38 -34.29
N SER A 6 -20.04 -5.11 -34.32
CA SER A 6 -19.15 -4.04 -34.74
C SER A 6 -17.96 -3.95 -33.78
N SER A 7 -16.83 -3.41 -34.24
CA SER A 7 -15.64 -3.22 -33.39
C SER A 7 -15.93 -2.40 -32.13
N GLU A 8 -17.00 -1.59 -32.15
CA GLU A 8 -17.51 -0.87 -30.97
C GLU A 8 -18.12 -1.82 -29.93
N ILE A 9 -18.86 -2.86 -30.34
CA ILE A 9 -19.45 -3.86 -29.42
C ILE A 9 -18.36 -4.76 -28.82
N ILE A 10 -17.32 -5.10 -29.60
CA ILE A 10 -16.15 -5.80 -29.09
C ILE A 10 -15.43 -4.92 -28.04
N SER A 11 -15.23 -3.63 -28.32
CA SER A 11 -14.71 -2.66 -27.33
C SER A 11 -15.61 -2.49 -26.10
N LEU A 12 -16.92 -2.66 -26.25
CA LEU A 12 -17.88 -2.71 -25.15
C LEU A 12 -17.58 -3.89 -24.21
N VAL A 13 -17.34 -5.10 -24.76
CA VAL A 13 -16.92 -6.31 -24.01
C VAL A 13 -15.61 -6.10 -23.25
N HIS A 14 -14.75 -5.21 -23.72
CA HIS A 14 -13.51 -4.83 -23.04
C HIS A 14 -13.72 -3.93 -21.80
N HIS A 15 -14.94 -3.48 -21.52
CA HIS A 15 -15.27 -2.71 -20.31
C HIS A 15 -15.45 -3.60 -19.07
N VAL A 16 -14.83 -3.21 -17.95
CA VAL A 16 -14.73 -3.96 -16.67
C VAL A 16 -16.08 -4.41 -16.10
N LYS A 17 -17.15 -3.63 -16.29
CA LYS A 17 -18.50 -4.02 -15.81
C LYS A 17 -19.13 -5.15 -16.63
N LEU A 18 -18.82 -5.28 -17.92
CA LEU A 18 -19.48 -6.27 -18.80
C LEU A 18 -18.88 -7.69 -18.67
N ASN A 19 -17.78 -7.83 -17.93
CA ASN A 19 -17.19 -9.12 -17.56
C ASN A 19 -17.73 -9.67 -16.24
N GLU A 20 -18.58 -8.93 -15.52
CA GLU A 20 -19.27 -9.45 -14.33
C GLU A 20 -20.50 -10.28 -14.73
N SER A 21 -20.66 -11.49 -14.19
CA SER A 21 -21.93 -12.21 -14.33
C SER A 21 -23.09 -11.35 -13.80
N GLY A 22 -24.16 -11.18 -14.58
CA GLY A 22 -25.32 -10.38 -14.17
C GLY A 22 -25.18 -8.87 -14.39
N TRP A 23 -24.17 -8.42 -15.15
CA TRP A 23 -23.93 -7.00 -15.41
C TRP A 23 -25.11 -6.30 -16.09
N TRP A 24 -25.77 -6.98 -17.04
CA TRP A 24 -26.87 -6.41 -17.81
C TRP A 24 -28.07 -6.19 -16.90
N GLU A 25 -28.34 -7.18 -16.04
CA GLU A 25 -29.40 -7.17 -15.04
C GLU A 25 -29.20 -6.02 -14.05
N LYS A 26 -27.97 -5.83 -13.53
CA LYS A 26 -27.63 -4.68 -12.68
C LYS A 26 -27.80 -3.34 -13.40
N SER A 27 -27.45 -3.27 -14.69
CA SER A 27 -27.61 -2.06 -15.47
C SER A 27 -29.07 -1.67 -15.63
N ILE A 28 -29.92 -2.60 -16.03
CA ILE A 28 -31.37 -2.35 -16.14
C ILE A 28 -31.98 -1.97 -14.78
N GLN A 29 -31.57 -2.63 -13.70
CA GLN A 29 -32.02 -2.30 -12.34
C GLN A 29 -31.69 -0.84 -11.96
N ASN A 30 -30.49 -0.36 -12.26
CA ASN A 30 -30.08 1.01 -11.98
C ASN A 30 -30.85 2.05 -12.82
N ILE A 31 -31.23 1.73 -14.06
CA ILE A 31 -32.09 2.61 -14.87
C ILE A 31 -33.48 2.71 -14.25
N ILE A 32 -34.06 1.57 -13.85
CA ILE A 32 -35.37 1.53 -13.18
C ILE A 32 -35.32 2.40 -11.91
N ILE A 33 -34.28 2.25 -11.07
CA ILE A 33 -34.10 3.10 -9.88
C ILE A 33 -33.99 4.58 -10.25
N SER A 34 -33.27 4.91 -11.33
CA SER A 34 -33.13 6.29 -11.80
C SER A 34 -34.46 6.90 -12.25
N THR A 35 -35.36 6.12 -12.87
CA THR A 35 -36.70 6.62 -13.28
C THR A 35 -37.55 7.04 -12.08
N PHE A 36 -37.50 6.30 -10.96
CA PHE A 36 -38.17 6.72 -9.72
C PHE A 36 -37.48 7.93 -9.09
N GLY A 37 -36.15 7.93 -9.07
CA GLY A 37 -35.34 8.97 -8.47
C GLY A 37 -35.56 10.35 -9.08
N VAL A 38 -35.54 10.45 -10.42
CA VAL A 38 -35.78 11.69 -11.18
C VAL A 38 -37.21 12.20 -10.97
N ASN A 39 -38.18 11.30 -10.83
CA ASN A 39 -39.59 11.63 -10.55
C ASN A 39 -39.89 11.88 -9.07
N LYS A 40 -38.85 12.21 -8.27
CA LYS A 40 -38.95 12.51 -6.83
C LYS A 40 -39.62 11.40 -6.01
N ASN A 41 -39.38 10.15 -6.40
CA ASN A 41 -39.99 8.96 -5.80
C ASN A 41 -41.53 8.96 -5.82
N SER A 42 -42.14 9.64 -6.80
CA SER A 42 -43.59 9.56 -6.99
C SER A 42 -44.01 8.13 -7.38
N PRO A 43 -45.19 7.66 -6.94
CA PRO A 43 -45.62 6.30 -7.25
C PRO A 43 -45.77 6.07 -8.75
N GLN A 44 -45.14 5.01 -9.29
CA GLN A 44 -45.20 4.65 -10.72
C GLN A 44 -45.66 3.20 -10.93
N ASN A 45 -46.37 2.94 -12.02
CA ASN A 45 -46.72 1.57 -12.46
C ASN A 45 -45.73 1.05 -13.51
N GLU A 46 -45.76 -0.26 -13.79
CA GLU A 46 -44.83 -0.90 -14.73
C GLU A 46 -44.96 -0.35 -16.17
N SER A 47 -46.16 0.09 -16.58
CA SER A 47 -46.39 0.68 -17.89
C SER A 47 -45.72 2.05 -18.02
N ASP A 48 -45.72 2.85 -16.95
CA ASP A 48 -45.08 4.16 -16.90
C ASP A 48 -43.55 4.03 -16.89
N ILE A 49 -43.00 3.06 -16.14
CA ILE A 49 -41.57 2.75 -16.15
C ILE A 49 -41.15 2.34 -17.57
N PHE A 50 -41.90 1.44 -18.22
CA PHE A 50 -41.59 0.99 -19.57
C PHE A 50 -41.69 2.13 -20.60
N LYS A 51 -42.67 3.02 -20.46
CA LYS A 51 -42.83 4.20 -21.32
C LYS A 51 -41.67 5.19 -21.16
N ASN A 52 -41.25 5.46 -19.93
CA ASN A 52 -40.12 6.35 -19.62
C ASN A 52 -38.80 5.77 -20.16
N LEU A 53 -38.57 4.47 -19.96
CA LEU A 53 -37.41 3.75 -20.52
C LEU A 53 -37.36 3.84 -22.05
N LYS A 54 -38.51 3.70 -22.71
CA LYS A 54 -38.61 3.78 -24.18
C LYS A 54 -38.41 5.19 -24.71
N SER A 55 -38.89 6.22 -24.00
CA SER A 55 -38.72 7.62 -24.41
C SER A 55 -37.30 8.16 -24.17
N GLU A 56 -36.60 7.68 -23.15
CA GLU A 56 -35.26 8.20 -22.80
C GLU A 56 -34.12 7.49 -23.54
N LEU A 57 -34.28 6.21 -23.91
CA LEU A 57 -33.16 5.38 -24.42
C LEU A 57 -33.26 4.98 -25.89
N ASN A 58 -34.33 5.36 -26.61
CA ASN A 58 -34.54 5.06 -28.05
C ASN A 58 -34.28 3.57 -28.44
N GLY A 59 -34.47 2.63 -27.50
CA GLY A 59 -34.15 1.21 -27.64
C GLY A 59 -35.37 0.28 -27.75
N SER A 60 -35.20 -0.87 -28.40
CA SER A 60 -36.20 -1.95 -28.44
C SER A 60 -36.00 -2.91 -27.28
N PHE A 61 -36.47 -2.55 -26.08
CA PHE A 61 -36.34 -3.41 -24.90
C PHE A 61 -37.35 -4.56 -24.91
N ASP A 62 -36.90 -5.74 -24.50
CA ASP A 62 -37.78 -6.88 -24.22
C ASP A 62 -38.57 -6.63 -22.93
N LYS A 63 -39.89 -6.49 -23.07
CA LYS A 63 -40.83 -6.23 -21.97
C LYS A 63 -40.74 -7.31 -20.88
N ASN A 64 -40.50 -8.57 -21.25
CA ASN A 64 -40.44 -9.68 -20.29
C ASN A 64 -39.19 -9.62 -19.40
N ARG A 65 -38.03 -9.21 -19.94
CA ARG A 65 -36.81 -9.06 -19.14
C ARG A 65 -36.91 -7.90 -18.16
N ILE A 66 -37.51 -6.77 -18.56
CA ILE A 66 -37.73 -5.62 -17.66
C ILE A 66 -38.66 -6.02 -16.50
N SER A 67 -39.79 -6.68 -16.78
CA SER A 67 -40.68 -7.18 -15.72
C SER A 67 -39.96 -8.14 -14.77
N THR A 68 -39.07 -9.00 -15.27
CA THR A 68 -38.24 -9.88 -14.43
C THR A 68 -37.30 -9.09 -13.50
N GLN A 69 -36.72 -7.98 -13.98
CA GLN A 69 -35.88 -7.12 -13.13
C GLN A 69 -36.69 -6.34 -12.10
N ILE A 70 -37.89 -5.88 -12.46
CA ILE A 70 -38.82 -5.24 -11.53
C ILE A 70 -39.19 -6.22 -10.41
N GLU A 71 -39.52 -7.47 -10.72
CA GLU A 71 -39.77 -8.52 -9.73
C GLU A 71 -38.54 -8.81 -8.85
N SER A 72 -37.34 -8.84 -9.44
CA SER A 72 -36.10 -8.96 -8.67
C SER A 72 -35.94 -7.80 -7.68
N LEU A 73 -36.20 -6.55 -8.08
CA LEU A 73 -36.12 -5.37 -7.19
C LEU A 73 -37.19 -5.39 -6.09
N LYS A 74 -38.41 -5.88 -6.40
CA LYS A 74 -39.47 -6.12 -5.41
C LYS A 74 -39.02 -7.16 -4.38
N SER A 75 -38.47 -8.30 -4.84
CA SER A 75 -38.00 -9.38 -3.95
C SER A 75 -36.89 -8.93 -3.00
N LYS A 76 -36.03 -8.01 -3.45
CA LYS A 76 -34.94 -7.40 -2.66
C LYS A 76 -35.40 -6.24 -1.76
N LYS A 77 -36.69 -5.90 -1.77
CA LYS A 77 -37.28 -4.74 -1.04
C LYS A 77 -36.65 -3.39 -1.43
N GLN A 78 -36.09 -3.28 -2.62
CA GLN A 78 -35.55 -2.02 -3.16
C GLN A 78 -36.66 -1.15 -3.76
N ILE A 79 -37.72 -1.80 -4.25
CA ILE A 79 -38.98 -1.19 -4.66
C ILE A 79 -40.09 -1.72 -3.74
N ILE A 80 -40.93 -0.83 -3.22
CA ILE A 80 -42.00 -1.10 -2.26
C ILE A 80 -43.36 -0.74 -2.89
N PRO A 81 -44.39 -1.61 -2.77
CA PRO A 81 -45.73 -1.31 -3.24
C PRO A 81 -46.42 -0.27 -2.35
N VAL A 82 -47.06 0.71 -2.98
CA VAL A 82 -47.96 1.69 -2.34
C VAL A 82 -49.43 1.30 -2.54
N SER A 83 -49.75 0.65 -3.67
CA SER A 83 -51.04 0.02 -3.98
C SER A 83 -50.82 -1.14 -4.96
N GLU A 84 -51.87 -1.85 -5.40
CA GLU A 84 -51.76 -3.06 -6.25
C GLU A 84 -50.87 -2.86 -7.50
N ASP A 85 -50.90 -1.66 -8.11
CA ASP A 85 -50.16 -1.37 -9.35
C ASP A 85 -49.14 -0.21 -9.23
N LEU A 86 -48.98 0.40 -8.04
CA LEU A 86 -48.09 1.56 -7.86
C LEU A 86 -46.95 1.25 -6.89
N PHE A 87 -45.74 1.63 -7.31
CA PHE A 87 -44.50 1.34 -6.60
C PHE A 87 -43.70 2.60 -6.31
N ILE A 88 -42.88 2.56 -5.26
CA ILE A 88 -41.87 3.58 -4.92
C ILE A 88 -40.55 2.90 -4.54
N LEU A 89 -39.45 3.63 -4.57
CA LEU A 89 -38.18 3.18 -3.97
C LEU A 89 -38.27 3.16 -2.45
N SER A 90 -37.55 2.22 -1.84
CA SER A 90 -37.30 2.26 -0.40
C SER A 90 -36.54 3.52 0.00
N GLU A 91 -36.70 3.96 1.24
CA GLU A 91 -36.07 5.19 1.75
C GLU A 91 -34.53 5.11 1.67
N GLU A 92 -33.96 3.95 1.93
CA GLU A 92 -32.52 3.66 1.80
C GLU A 92 -32.03 3.86 0.36
N VAL A 93 -32.68 3.20 -0.61
CA VAL A 93 -32.29 3.26 -2.03
C VAL A 93 -32.53 4.66 -2.61
N TYR A 94 -33.58 5.35 -2.17
CA TYR A 94 -33.86 6.71 -2.60
C TYR A 94 -32.82 7.70 -2.06
N SER A 95 -32.39 7.56 -0.80
CA SER A 95 -31.34 8.37 -0.20
C SER A 95 -29.98 8.15 -0.89
N GLU A 96 -29.62 6.90 -1.19
CA GLU A 96 -28.41 6.56 -1.95
C GLU A 96 -28.42 7.15 -3.36
N PHE A 97 -29.57 7.08 -4.04
CA PHE A 97 -29.77 7.71 -5.34
C PHE A 97 -29.60 9.23 -5.24
N GLN A 98 -30.24 9.89 -4.26
CA GLN A 98 -30.15 11.34 -4.10
C GLN A 98 -28.71 11.79 -3.83
N ALA A 99 -27.98 11.10 -2.95
CA ALA A 99 -26.58 11.41 -2.68
C ALA A 99 -25.71 11.28 -3.93
N SER A 100 -25.92 10.20 -4.71
CA SER A 100 -25.21 9.97 -5.98
C SER A 100 -25.56 11.01 -7.05
N PHE A 101 -26.84 11.39 -7.12
CA PHE A 101 -27.35 12.38 -8.06
C PHE A 101 -26.83 13.79 -7.75
N ILE A 102 -26.78 14.19 -6.48
CA ILE A 102 -26.20 15.48 -6.05
C ILE A 102 -24.71 15.55 -6.41
N LYS A 103 -23.96 14.50 -6.10
CA LYS A 103 -22.53 14.41 -6.43
C LYS A 103 -22.29 14.49 -7.95
N GLN A 104 -23.16 13.85 -8.74
CA GLN A 104 -23.08 13.92 -10.19
C GLN A 104 -23.35 15.35 -10.70
N LYS A 105 -24.35 16.03 -10.14
CA LYS A 105 -24.65 17.43 -10.47
C LYS A 105 -23.52 18.39 -10.13
N GLU A 106 -22.83 18.14 -9.02
CA GLU A 106 -21.64 18.91 -8.63
C GLU A 106 -20.49 18.74 -9.63
N ILE A 107 -20.21 17.51 -10.08
CA ILE A 107 -19.18 17.22 -11.09
C ILE A 107 -19.52 17.91 -12.42
N GLU A 108 -20.77 17.83 -12.87
CA GLU A 108 -21.25 18.52 -14.07
C GLU A 108 -21.09 20.03 -13.95
N PHE A 109 -21.49 20.61 -12.81
CA PHE A 109 -21.41 22.04 -12.56
C PHE A 109 -19.97 22.56 -12.56
N GLU A 110 -19.05 21.91 -11.85
CA GLU A 110 -17.65 22.35 -11.80
C GLU A 110 -16.93 22.13 -13.15
N ALA A 111 -17.29 21.09 -13.91
CA ALA A 111 -16.76 20.87 -15.26
C ALA A 111 -17.25 21.95 -16.24
N GLU A 112 -18.54 22.32 -16.19
CA GLU A 112 -19.11 23.40 -17.02
C GLU A 112 -18.55 24.77 -16.61
N LYS A 113 -18.43 25.04 -15.31
CA LYS A 113 -17.85 26.28 -14.78
C LYS A 113 -16.44 26.49 -15.28
N ARG A 114 -15.58 25.46 -15.24
CA ARG A 114 -14.23 25.52 -15.80
C ARG A 114 -14.23 25.81 -17.29
N PHE A 115 -15.13 25.20 -18.06
CA PHE A 115 -15.26 25.49 -19.49
C PHE A 115 -15.64 26.95 -19.73
N ASN A 116 -16.61 27.46 -18.97
CA ASN A 116 -17.07 28.84 -19.06
C ASN A 116 -15.95 29.83 -18.68
N GLU A 117 -15.20 29.58 -17.61
CA GLU A 117 -14.04 30.39 -17.21
C GLU A 117 -12.97 30.47 -18.31
N LEU A 118 -12.64 29.32 -18.93
CA LEU A 118 -11.70 29.27 -20.05
C LEU A 118 -12.26 29.97 -21.30
N CYS A 119 -13.56 29.84 -21.57
CA CYS A 119 -14.23 30.51 -22.67
C CYS A 119 -14.21 32.04 -22.49
N TYR A 120 -14.51 32.55 -21.30
CA TYR A 120 -14.44 33.99 -21.02
C TYR A 120 -13.01 34.55 -21.13
N LYS A 121 -12.01 33.74 -20.80
CA LYS A 121 -10.60 34.15 -20.86
C LYS A 121 -10.02 34.15 -22.28
N LEU A 122 -10.38 33.16 -23.10
CA LEU A 122 -9.76 32.92 -24.41
C LEU A 122 -10.66 33.29 -25.59
N TYR A 123 -11.98 33.35 -25.39
CA TYR A 123 -12.95 33.58 -26.45
C TYR A 123 -14.22 34.34 -25.95
N PRO A 124 -14.08 35.59 -25.48
CA PRO A 124 -15.14 36.35 -24.81
C PRO A 124 -16.29 36.82 -25.72
N GLU A 125 -16.12 36.82 -27.04
CA GLU A 125 -17.12 37.33 -28.01
C GLU A 125 -18.29 36.36 -28.28
N THR A 126 -18.27 35.14 -27.72
CA THR A 126 -19.29 34.10 -27.96
C THR A 126 -20.02 33.68 -26.69
N SER A 127 -21.27 33.24 -26.82
CA SER A 127 -22.03 32.66 -25.71
C SER A 127 -21.39 31.34 -25.25
N ALA A 128 -20.74 31.36 -24.09
CA ALA A 128 -20.10 30.19 -23.48
C ALA A 128 -21.08 29.00 -23.33
N LYS A 129 -22.35 29.30 -23.02
CA LYS A 129 -23.42 28.29 -22.94
C LYS A 129 -23.70 27.58 -24.27
N LYS A 130 -23.80 28.33 -25.36
CA LYS A 130 -24.01 27.75 -26.70
C LYS A 130 -22.81 26.88 -27.13
N LEU A 131 -21.60 27.32 -26.80
CA LEU A 131 -20.37 26.59 -27.11
C LEU A 131 -20.23 25.30 -26.29
N TRP A 132 -20.69 25.31 -25.03
CA TRP A 132 -20.76 24.14 -24.15
C TRP A 132 -21.76 23.10 -24.67
N ASP A 133 -22.95 23.54 -25.11
CA ASP A 133 -23.94 22.65 -25.72
C ASP A 133 -23.39 22.02 -27.01
N ASP A 134 -22.75 22.84 -27.87
CA ASP A 134 -22.10 22.37 -29.09
C ASP A 134 -20.97 21.36 -28.79
N LEU A 135 -20.14 21.62 -27.76
CA LEU A 135 -19.07 20.73 -27.31
C LEU A 135 -19.61 19.34 -26.96
N ASN A 136 -20.66 19.30 -26.14
CA ASN A 136 -21.24 18.04 -25.68
C ASN A 136 -21.86 17.25 -26.84
N GLN A 137 -22.65 17.93 -27.68
CA GLN A 137 -23.39 17.28 -28.75
C GLN A 137 -22.50 16.84 -29.92
N TYR A 138 -21.49 17.63 -30.27
CA TYR A 138 -20.76 17.48 -31.52
C TYR A 138 -19.28 17.12 -31.38
N LEU A 139 -18.72 17.19 -30.17
CA LEU A 139 -17.36 16.72 -29.90
C LEU A 139 -17.36 15.55 -28.92
N ILE A 140 -17.83 15.73 -27.68
CA ILE A 140 -17.68 14.72 -26.62
C ILE A 140 -18.41 13.42 -26.97
N ILE A 141 -19.70 13.47 -27.33
CA ILE A 141 -20.46 12.26 -27.68
C ILE A 141 -19.88 11.57 -28.94
N PRO A 142 -19.62 12.25 -30.06
CA PRO A 142 -19.00 11.62 -31.24
C PRO A 142 -17.58 11.09 -30.99
N LEU A 143 -16.79 11.76 -30.16
CA LEU A 143 -15.43 11.34 -29.78
C LEU A 143 -15.48 10.06 -28.93
N ILE A 144 -16.38 9.99 -27.96
CA ILE A 144 -16.62 8.77 -27.16
C ILE A 144 -17.05 7.60 -28.05
N ARG A 145 -17.88 7.87 -29.08
CA ARG A 145 -18.28 6.87 -30.09
C ARG A 145 -17.12 6.40 -30.96
N GLU A 146 -16.24 7.30 -31.38
CA GLU A 146 -15.07 7.01 -32.23
C GLU A 146 -13.97 6.25 -31.46
N ILE A 147 -13.74 6.61 -30.19
CA ILE A 147 -12.60 6.11 -29.40
C ILE A 147 -12.99 4.86 -28.57
N GLY A 148 -14.23 4.77 -28.09
CA GLY A 148 -14.70 3.65 -27.27
C GLY A 148 -13.85 3.44 -26.02
N ALA A 149 -13.44 2.20 -25.71
CA ALA A 149 -12.70 1.88 -24.50
C ALA A 149 -11.30 2.53 -24.42
N LYS A 150 -10.77 3.07 -25.53
CA LYS A 150 -9.51 3.82 -25.54
C LYS A 150 -9.65 5.24 -24.98
N THR A 151 -10.87 5.70 -24.66
CA THR A 151 -11.08 7.01 -24.02
C THR A 151 -10.44 7.04 -22.63
N TYR A 152 -10.21 5.88 -21.99
CA TYR A 152 -9.43 5.78 -20.76
C TYR A 152 -7.93 6.07 -20.98
N GLU A 153 -7.36 5.71 -22.13
CA GLU A 153 -5.96 5.99 -22.50
C GLU A 153 -5.77 7.50 -22.68
N LEU A 154 -6.73 8.16 -23.35
CA LEU A 154 -6.81 9.62 -23.48
C LEU A 154 -6.92 10.33 -22.12
N ILE A 155 -7.83 9.89 -21.25
CA ILE A 155 -8.06 10.48 -19.91
C ILE A 155 -6.88 10.25 -18.96
N SER A 156 -6.09 9.18 -19.18
CA SER A 156 -4.90 8.88 -18.39
C SER A 156 -3.70 9.78 -18.73
N GLY A 157 -3.79 10.56 -19.82
CA GLY A 157 -2.73 11.46 -20.27
C GLY A 157 -1.51 10.75 -20.83
N LYS A 158 -1.65 9.48 -21.24
CA LYS A 158 -0.57 8.63 -21.76
C LYS A 158 -0.88 8.06 -23.15
N ASP A 159 -1.70 8.74 -23.93
CA ASP A 159 -1.83 8.43 -25.36
C ASP A 159 -0.50 8.75 -26.08
N THR A 160 -0.13 7.92 -27.05
CA THR A 160 0.86 8.30 -28.09
C THR A 160 0.27 9.29 -29.11
N ILE A 161 -1.06 9.49 -29.07
CA ILE A 161 -1.88 10.24 -30.00
C ILE A 161 -2.55 11.42 -29.25
N SER A 162 -2.13 12.65 -29.54
CA SER A 162 -2.78 13.85 -28.97
C SER A 162 -4.27 13.90 -29.32
N ILE A 163 -5.12 14.48 -28.46
CA ILE A 163 -6.57 14.65 -28.73
C ILE A 163 -6.84 15.33 -30.08
N GLU A 164 -5.89 16.14 -30.53
CA GLU A 164 -5.88 16.85 -31.82
C GLU A 164 -5.83 15.93 -33.04
N GLN A 165 -5.29 14.73 -32.89
CA GLN A 165 -5.10 13.78 -33.99
C GLN A 165 -6.38 12.97 -34.29
N TYR A 166 -7.40 13.05 -33.43
CA TYR A 166 -8.69 12.41 -33.66
C TYR A 166 -9.53 13.21 -34.67
N GLY A 167 -10.16 12.48 -35.60
CA GLY A 167 -10.89 13.09 -36.71
C GLY A 167 -12.09 13.94 -36.26
N GLN A 168 -12.76 13.56 -35.17
CA GLN A 168 -13.89 14.34 -34.63
C GLN A 168 -13.47 15.67 -33.98
N PHE A 169 -12.26 15.72 -33.41
CA PHE A 169 -11.70 16.96 -32.87
C PHE A 169 -11.50 18.01 -33.98
N GLN A 170 -10.88 17.59 -35.09
CA GLN A 170 -10.66 18.46 -36.24
C GLN A 170 -11.97 18.89 -36.91
N LYS A 171 -12.94 17.97 -37.03
CA LYS A 171 -14.28 18.28 -37.55
C LYS A 171 -15.01 19.31 -36.69
N PHE A 172 -14.92 19.23 -35.37
CA PHE A 172 -15.53 20.21 -34.47
C PHE A 172 -14.91 21.59 -34.63
N VAL A 173 -13.57 21.70 -34.59
CA VAL A 173 -12.86 22.98 -34.76
C VAL A 173 -13.15 23.62 -36.12
N SER A 174 -13.30 22.81 -37.18
CA SER A 174 -13.61 23.30 -38.53
C SER A 174 -14.97 24.01 -38.66
N ARG A 175 -15.89 23.85 -37.71
CA ARG A 175 -17.20 24.52 -37.71
C ARG A 175 -17.12 26.01 -37.38
N TYR A 176 -16.05 26.45 -36.73
CA TYR A 176 -15.87 27.84 -36.28
C TYR A 176 -14.88 28.59 -37.19
N ASN A 177 -15.22 28.69 -38.48
CA ASN A 177 -14.31 29.07 -39.57
C ASN A 177 -13.57 30.43 -39.45
N GLY A 178 -13.97 31.32 -38.53
CA GLY A 178 -13.25 32.58 -38.22
C GLY A 178 -12.40 32.57 -36.94
N ASN A 179 -12.62 31.62 -36.03
CA ASN A 179 -12.03 31.62 -34.67
C ASN A 179 -11.39 30.26 -34.29
N LYS A 180 -10.96 29.50 -35.31
CA LYS A 180 -10.41 28.14 -35.15
C LYS A 180 -9.29 28.06 -34.12
N SER A 181 -8.34 28.98 -34.15
CA SER A 181 -7.19 28.97 -33.23
C SER A 181 -7.60 29.20 -31.77
N LEU A 182 -8.62 30.03 -31.52
CA LEU A 182 -9.13 30.32 -30.18
C LEU A 182 -9.92 29.14 -29.62
N VAL A 183 -10.79 28.52 -30.44
CA VAL A 183 -11.54 27.31 -30.06
C VAL A 183 -10.58 26.14 -29.85
N HIS A 184 -9.56 25.98 -30.69
CA HIS A 184 -8.54 24.94 -30.54
C HIS A 184 -7.79 25.07 -29.21
N ALA A 185 -7.31 26.27 -28.87
CA ALA A 185 -6.62 26.53 -27.60
C ALA A 185 -7.55 26.34 -26.39
N LEU A 186 -8.82 26.73 -26.50
CA LEU A 186 -9.83 26.50 -25.45
C LEU A 186 -10.00 25.01 -25.16
N LEU A 187 -10.14 24.19 -26.20
CA LEU A 187 -10.36 22.74 -26.05
C LEU A 187 -9.16 22.03 -25.43
N LEU A 188 -7.92 22.38 -25.81
CA LEU A 188 -6.72 21.78 -25.22
C LEU A 188 -6.59 22.08 -23.73
N ASN A 189 -6.89 23.32 -23.33
CA ASN A 189 -6.88 23.71 -21.91
C ASN A 189 -8.03 23.07 -21.13
N TYR A 190 -9.16 22.82 -21.81
CA TYR A 190 -10.30 22.15 -21.22
C TYR A 190 -10.01 20.66 -20.97
N PHE A 191 -9.51 19.94 -21.97
CA PHE A 191 -9.12 18.52 -21.90
C PHE A 191 -7.80 18.27 -21.14
N ASP A 192 -7.46 19.13 -20.18
CA ASP A 192 -6.42 18.85 -19.20
C ASP A 192 -6.96 17.92 -18.11
N PHE A 193 -6.71 16.61 -18.28
CA PHE A 193 -7.18 15.56 -17.37
C PHE A 193 -6.48 15.55 -16.00
N LYS A 194 -5.57 16.50 -15.70
CA LYS A 194 -5.13 16.78 -14.33
C LYS A 194 -6.24 17.38 -13.49
N ASN A 195 -7.22 18.04 -14.11
CA ASN A 195 -8.41 18.49 -13.40
C ASN A 195 -9.36 17.32 -13.14
N ILE A 196 -9.59 17.02 -11.86
CA ILE A 196 -10.37 15.86 -11.44
C ILE A 196 -11.85 15.94 -11.84
N TYR A 197 -12.44 17.14 -11.92
CA TYR A 197 -13.84 17.33 -12.29
C TYR A 197 -14.05 17.11 -13.80
N VAL A 198 -13.17 17.63 -14.66
CA VAL A 198 -13.23 17.36 -16.11
C VAL A 198 -13.01 15.88 -16.39
N LYS A 199 -12.00 15.29 -15.75
CA LYS A 199 -11.74 13.84 -15.84
C LYS A 199 -12.98 13.03 -15.46
N ASN A 200 -13.57 13.30 -14.30
CA ASN A 200 -14.75 12.58 -13.82
C ASN A 200 -15.98 12.83 -14.69
N TYR A 201 -16.14 14.03 -15.25
CA TYR A 201 -17.22 14.36 -16.18
C TYR A 201 -17.11 13.54 -17.47
N ILE A 202 -15.95 13.50 -18.12
CA ILE A 202 -15.75 12.70 -19.34
C ILE A 202 -15.88 11.20 -19.05
N LEU A 203 -15.34 10.72 -17.93
CA LEU A 203 -15.54 9.34 -17.48
C LEU A 203 -17.02 9.00 -17.25
N HIS A 204 -17.79 9.95 -16.71
CA HIS A 204 -19.22 9.77 -16.53
C HIS A 204 -19.94 9.67 -17.88
N GLN A 205 -19.65 10.57 -18.82
CA GLN A 205 -20.24 10.52 -20.17
C GLN A 205 -19.90 9.23 -20.91
N LEU A 206 -18.67 8.75 -20.76
CA LEU A 206 -18.21 7.46 -21.30
C LEU A 206 -18.96 6.28 -20.69
N ASN A 207 -19.07 6.25 -19.36
CA ASN A 207 -19.82 5.22 -18.64
C ASN A 207 -21.29 5.23 -19.03
N ALA A 208 -21.92 6.41 -19.12
CA ALA A 208 -23.30 6.58 -19.52
C ALA A 208 -23.53 6.09 -20.96
N TYR A 209 -22.64 6.44 -21.89
CA TYR A 209 -22.69 5.94 -23.26
C TYR A 209 -22.60 4.41 -23.31
N PHE A 210 -21.61 3.81 -22.66
CA PHE A 210 -21.47 2.34 -22.64
C PHE A 210 -22.67 1.65 -21.98
N PHE A 211 -23.21 2.25 -20.93
CA PHE A 211 -24.35 1.73 -20.22
C PHE A 211 -25.60 1.70 -21.12
N ILE A 212 -25.85 2.77 -21.87
CA ILE A 212 -26.96 2.88 -22.83
C ILE A 212 -26.78 1.88 -23.98
N GLU A 213 -25.58 1.79 -24.58
CA GLU A 213 -25.30 0.83 -25.65
C GLU A 213 -25.43 -0.62 -25.17
N SER A 214 -24.98 -0.90 -23.95
CA SER A 214 -25.07 -2.24 -23.36
C SER A 214 -26.50 -2.67 -23.04
N ALA A 215 -27.37 -1.72 -22.67
CA ALA A 215 -28.79 -1.96 -22.43
C ALA A 215 -29.54 -2.27 -23.74
N ASN A 216 -29.01 -1.82 -24.89
CA ASN A 216 -29.57 -2.05 -26.23
C ASN A 216 -29.13 -3.37 -26.89
N LEU A 217 -28.29 -4.19 -26.23
CA LEU A 217 -27.87 -5.49 -26.76
C LEU A 217 -29.02 -6.53 -26.74
N ASN A 218 -29.14 -7.29 -27.83
CA ASN A 218 -30.11 -8.39 -27.92
C ASN A 218 -29.65 -9.64 -27.14
N THR A 219 -30.59 -10.55 -26.87
CA THR A 219 -30.33 -11.76 -26.07
C THR A 219 -29.22 -12.65 -26.64
N SER A 220 -29.18 -12.80 -27.97
CA SER A 220 -28.15 -13.60 -28.66
C SER A 220 -26.73 -13.04 -28.47
N ALA A 221 -26.56 -11.72 -28.51
CA ALA A 221 -25.26 -11.08 -28.28
C ALA A 221 -24.80 -11.21 -26.83
N VAL A 222 -25.72 -11.09 -25.86
CA VAL A 222 -25.40 -11.25 -24.43
C VAL A 222 -24.95 -12.68 -24.11
N GLU A 223 -25.58 -13.69 -24.71
CA GLU A 223 -25.21 -15.09 -24.52
C GLU A 223 -23.83 -15.43 -25.12
N GLU A 224 -23.51 -14.92 -26.31
CA GLU A 224 -22.17 -15.06 -26.91
C GLU A 224 -21.08 -14.42 -26.03
N ILE A 225 -21.35 -13.24 -25.45
CA ILE A 225 -20.43 -12.55 -24.54
C ILE A 225 -20.24 -13.36 -23.23
N TYR A 226 -21.29 -13.97 -22.69
CA TYR A 226 -21.19 -14.83 -21.51
C TYR A 226 -20.49 -16.17 -21.80
N ALA A 227 -20.58 -16.70 -23.01
CA ALA A 227 -19.83 -17.88 -23.42
C ALA A 227 -18.33 -17.60 -23.51
N LEU A 228 -17.94 -16.45 -24.05
CA LEU A 228 -16.54 -16.01 -24.16
C LEU A 228 -15.88 -15.73 -22.80
N SER A 229 -16.63 -15.24 -21.81
CA SER A 229 -16.09 -14.95 -20.46
C SER A 229 -15.96 -16.18 -19.55
N LYS A 230 -16.60 -17.31 -19.89
CA LYS A 230 -16.61 -18.54 -19.06
C LYS A 230 -15.48 -19.53 -19.35
N SER A 231 -14.76 -19.45 -20.48
CA SER A 231 -13.66 -20.38 -20.77
C SER A 231 -12.36 -19.99 -20.05
N GLN A 232 -11.88 -20.83 -19.12
CA GLN A 232 -10.59 -20.62 -18.44
C GLN A 232 -9.44 -20.72 -19.45
N ILE A 233 -8.69 -19.64 -19.64
CA ILE A 233 -7.57 -19.59 -20.58
C ILE A 233 -6.29 -20.06 -19.92
N ASN A 234 -5.58 -20.97 -20.62
CA ASN A 234 -4.30 -21.53 -20.19
C ASN A 234 -3.17 -20.83 -20.96
N LEU A 235 -2.38 -20.02 -20.26
CA LEU A 235 -1.23 -19.31 -20.80
C LEU A 235 0.06 -20.04 -20.41
N LYS A 236 0.90 -20.33 -21.40
CA LYS A 236 2.24 -20.88 -21.25
C LYS A 236 3.26 -19.76 -21.44
N ILE A 237 4.00 -19.45 -20.39
CA ILE A 237 4.98 -18.37 -20.37
C ILE A 237 6.37 -18.97 -20.29
N PHE A 238 7.18 -18.80 -21.33
CA PHE A 238 8.58 -19.18 -21.34
C PHE A 238 9.41 -18.08 -20.72
N VAL A 239 10.27 -18.46 -19.79
CA VAL A 239 11.07 -17.55 -18.98
C VAL A 239 12.51 -17.54 -19.51
N ASP A 240 13.05 -16.34 -19.64
CA ASP A 240 14.45 -16.09 -19.97
C ASP A 240 15.37 -16.07 -18.71
N THR A 241 16.68 -16.19 -18.89
CA THR A 241 17.70 -16.26 -17.84
C THR A 241 17.63 -15.05 -16.88
N ASN A 242 17.41 -13.85 -17.40
CA ASN A 242 17.29 -12.63 -16.59
C ASN A 242 16.05 -12.63 -15.68
N PHE A 243 14.90 -13.06 -16.20
CA PHE A 243 13.68 -13.15 -15.38
C PHE A 243 13.76 -14.31 -14.37
N LEU A 244 14.46 -15.40 -14.72
CA LEU A 244 14.75 -16.50 -13.80
C LEU A 244 15.58 -16.05 -12.60
N LEU A 245 16.59 -15.19 -12.82
CA LEU A 245 17.39 -14.59 -11.74
C LEU A 245 16.54 -13.75 -10.78
N THR A 246 15.63 -12.92 -11.31
CA THR A 246 14.68 -12.14 -10.52
C THR A 246 13.74 -13.04 -9.70
N LEU A 247 13.19 -14.09 -10.31
CA LEU A 247 12.25 -15.00 -9.66
C LEU A 247 12.88 -15.81 -8.50
N LEU A 248 14.18 -16.11 -8.64
CA LEU A 248 14.99 -16.77 -7.62
C LEU A 248 15.59 -15.81 -6.59
N ASP A 249 15.34 -14.50 -6.73
CA ASP A 249 15.86 -13.45 -5.85
C ASP A 249 17.40 -13.36 -5.83
N LEU A 250 18.03 -13.65 -6.97
CA LEU A 250 19.48 -13.72 -7.15
C LEU A 250 20.09 -12.51 -7.85
N HIS A 251 19.26 -11.54 -8.24
CA HIS A 251 19.71 -10.39 -9.00
C HIS A 251 18.94 -9.14 -8.61
N ASP A 252 19.65 -8.04 -8.45
CA ASP A 252 19.06 -6.70 -8.26
C ASP A 252 18.79 -6.04 -9.62
N ASN A 253 17.53 -6.04 -10.07
CA ASN A 253 17.07 -5.37 -11.30
C ASN A 253 16.01 -4.31 -10.94
N PRO A 254 16.05 -3.10 -11.52
CA PRO A 254 15.01 -2.09 -11.33
C PRO A 254 13.58 -2.58 -11.65
N SER A 255 13.44 -3.59 -12.51
CA SER A 255 12.16 -4.19 -12.91
C SER A 255 11.72 -5.37 -12.01
N ASN A 256 12.44 -5.65 -10.92
CA ASN A 256 12.08 -6.71 -9.97
C ASN A 256 10.70 -6.46 -9.34
N GLU A 257 10.37 -5.21 -9.01
CA GLU A 257 9.06 -4.84 -8.43
C GLU A 257 7.89 -5.21 -9.36
N ALA A 258 8.06 -4.99 -10.67
CA ALA A 258 7.07 -5.38 -11.67
C ALA A 258 6.92 -6.91 -11.77
N ALA A 259 8.03 -7.65 -11.70
CA ALA A 259 7.99 -9.11 -11.70
C ALA A 259 7.31 -9.67 -10.44
N PHE A 260 7.57 -9.10 -9.25
CA PHE A 260 6.91 -9.49 -8.01
C PHE A 260 5.41 -9.16 -8.02
N SER A 261 5.05 -7.96 -8.45
CA SER A 261 3.64 -7.53 -8.61
C SER A 261 2.88 -8.43 -9.59
N LEU A 262 3.53 -8.86 -10.68
CA LEU A 262 2.97 -9.83 -11.62
C LEU A 262 2.70 -11.18 -10.94
N ILE A 263 3.64 -11.70 -10.15
CA ILE A 263 3.49 -13.00 -9.47
C ILE A 263 2.37 -12.95 -8.43
N GLU A 264 2.29 -11.88 -7.64
CA GLU A 264 1.20 -11.66 -6.69
C GLU A 264 -0.15 -11.63 -7.40
N LEU A 265 -0.25 -10.85 -8.48
CA LEU A 265 -1.47 -10.78 -9.28
C LEU A 265 -1.85 -12.15 -9.85
N ILE A 266 -0.89 -12.89 -10.41
CA ILE A 266 -1.11 -14.25 -10.94
C ILE A 266 -1.68 -15.18 -9.86
N ASN A 267 -1.19 -15.08 -8.62
CA ASN A 267 -1.66 -15.90 -7.52
C ASN A 267 -3.13 -15.63 -7.15
N GLU A 268 -3.57 -14.36 -7.21
CA GLU A 268 -4.96 -13.99 -6.91
C GLU A 268 -5.94 -14.41 -8.01
N ILE A 269 -5.48 -14.48 -9.26
CA ILE A 269 -6.33 -14.66 -10.45
C ILE A 269 -6.40 -16.11 -10.94
N LYS A 270 -5.76 -17.07 -10.24
CA LYS A 270 -5.64 -18.49 -10.63
C LYS A 270 -6.97 -19.15 -11.02
N ASN A 271 -8.07 -18.68 -10.43
CA ASN A 271 -9.42 -19.20 -10.67
C ASN A 271 -10.03 -18.73 -12.01
N LYS A 272 -9.48 -17.66 -12.62
CA LYS A 272 -9.96 -17.06 -13.88
C LYS A 272 -9.00 -17.29 -15.05
N VAL A 273 -7.70 -17.16 -14.81
CA VAL A 273 -6.64 -17.40 -15.80
C VAL A 273 -5.60 -18.34 -15.22
N LYS A 274 -5.26 -19.40 -15.95
CA LYS A 274 -4.21 -20.32 -15.55
C LYS A 274 -2.91 -19.96 -16.26
N VAL A 275 -2.04 -19.25 -15.56
CA VAL A 275 -0.69 -18.93 -16.03
C VAL A 275 0.27 -19.99 -15.50
N LYS A 276 1.08 -20.58 -16.39
CA LYS A 276 2.18 -21.49 -16.04
C LYS A 276 3.49 -21.01 -16.64
N PHE A 277 4.52 -20.95 -15.81
CA PHE A 277 5.87 -20.60 -16.23
C PHE A 277 6.66 -21.84 -16.63
N TYR A 278 7.36 -21.78 -17.75
CA TYR A 278 8.19 -22.84 -18.29
C TYR A 278 9.63 -22.37 -18.50
N ILE A 279 10.59 -23.24 -18.21
CA ILE A 279 12.02 -23.03 -18.51
C ILE A 279 12.49 -24.14 -19.45
N LEU A 280 13.33 -23.79 -20.43
CA LEU A 280 13.97 -24.74 -21.33
C LEU A 280 15.34 -25.20 -20.79
N PRO A 281 15.79 -26.43 -21.10
CA PRO A 281 17.10 -26.95 -20.68
C PRO A 281 18.28 -26.04 -21.06
N VAL A 282 18.23 -25.39 -22.22
CA VAL A 282 19.28 -24.46 -22.68
C VAL A 282 19.39 -23.26 -21.75
N THR A 283 18.26 -22.66 -21.35
CA THR A 283 18.19 -21.56 -20.38
C THR A 283 18.68 -21.99 -19.00
N ILE A 284 18.43 -23.23 -18.58
CA ILE A 284 18.97 -23.79 -17.33
C ILE A 284 20.50 -23.86 -17.39
N PHE A 285 21.04 -24.36 -18.50
CA PHE A 285 22.49 -24.48 -18.68
C PHE A 285 23.17 -23.10 -18.71
N GLU A 286 22.58 -22.13 -19.40
CA GLU A 286 23.05 -20.75 -19.40
C GLU A 286 23.07 -20.16 -17.99
N PHE A 287 21.96 -20.29 -17.26
CA PHE A 287 21.84 -19.86 -15.87
C PHE A 287 22.90 -20.52 -14.97
N GLN A 288 23.06 -21.84 -15.04
CA GLN A 288 24.03 -22.57 -14.22
C GLN A 288 25.47 -22.16 -14.53
N ASN A 289 25.81 -21.94 -15.81
CA ASN A 289 27.12 -21.45 -16.20
C ASN A 289 27.39 -20.04 -15.69
N LEU A 290 26.37 -19.16 -15.74
CA LEU A 290 26.45 -17.81 -15.20
C LEU A 290 26.72 -17.85 -13.69
N ILE A 291 25.91 -18.58 -12.93
CA ILE A 291 26.07 -18.74 -11.48
C ILE A 291 27.44 -19.34 -11.13
N LYS A 292 27.89 -20.37 -11.87
CA LYS A 292 29.19 -20.99 -11.66
C LYS A 292 30.34 -20.01 -11.87
N ARG A 293 30.27 -19.16 -12.91
CA ARG A 293 31.28 -18.11 -13.16
C ARG A 293 31.35 -17.13 -11.99
N PHE A 294 30.21 -16.67 -11.47
CA PHE A 294 30.19 -15.78 -10.31
C PHE A 294 30.70 -16.45 -9.03
N LYS A 295 30.31 -17.70 -8.81
CA LYS A 295 30.78 -18.52 -7.68
C LYS A 295 32.30 -18.67 -7.71
N ASP A 296 32.87 -19.13 -8.83
CA ASP A 296 34.31 -19.33 -8.99
C ASP A 296 35.08 -18.01 -8.84
N TYR A 297 34.47 -16.91 -9.27
CA TYR A 297 35.04 -15.58 -9.16
C TYR A 297 35.11 -15.08 -7.71
N LEU A 298 34.00 -15.15 -6.96
CA LEU A 298 33.94 -14.76 -5.55
C LEU A 298 34.88 -15.62 -4.68
N LYS A 299 35.04 -16.90 -5.03
CA LYS A 299 36.02 -17.79 -4.36
C LYS A 299 37.46 -17.37 -4.55
N ARG A 300 37.79 -16.74 -5.68
CA ARG A 300 39.14 -16.25 -5.98
C ARG A 300 39.42 -14.91 -5.30
N THR A 301 38.42 -14.04 -5.18
CA THR A 301 38.58 -12.70 -4.60
C THR A 301 38.53 -12.71 -3.07
N LYS A 302 37.71 -13.58 -2.45
CA LYS A 302 37.52 -13.69 -0.98
C LYS A 302 37.37 -12.32 -0.29
N PRO A 303 36.37 -11.50 -0.66
CA PRO A 303 36.20 -10.18 -0.08
C PRO A 303 35.89 -10.26 1.42
N SER A 304 36.34 -9.26 2.19
CA SER A 304 35.95 -9.08 3.60
C SER A 304 34.54 -8.47 3.72
N LEU A 305 33.95 -8.52 4.92
CA LEU A 305 32.60 -7.95 5.14
C LEU A 305 32.56 -6.44 4.85
N ASN A 306 33.58 -5.69 5.28
CA ASN A 306 33.66 -4.24 5.02
C ASN A 306 33.80 -3.93 3.53
N GLN A 307 34.50 -4.80 2.79
CA GLN A 307 34.61 -4.69 1.33
C GLN A 307 33.29 -5.02 0.62
N ALA A 308 32.55 -6.01 1.09
CA ALA A 308 31.22 -6.33 0.57
C ALA A 308 30.23 -5.16 0.78
N ILE A 309 30.24 -4.55 1.97
CA ILE A 309 29.40 -3.39 2.31
C ILE A 309 29.76 -2.16 1.45
N ALA A 310 31.06 -1.90 1.29
CA ALA A 310 31.54 -0.81 0.44
C ALA A 310 31.19 -1.05 -1.04
N ALA A 311 31.27 -2.30 -1.50
CA ALA A 311 30.93 -2.67 -2.87
C ALA A 311 29.42 -2.52 -3.16
N GLU A 312 28.55 -2.90 -2.23
CA GLU A 312 27.09 -2.69 -2.34
C GLU A 312 26.73 -1.22 -2.63
N SER A 313 27.46 -0.30 -2.00
CA SER A 313 27.22 1.15 -2.06
C SER A 313 27.65 1.79 -3.38
N THR A 314 28.27 1.02 -4.29
CA THR A 314 28.71 1.52 -5.60
C THR A 314 27.81 1.01 -6.73
N ASP A 315 27.70 1.80 -7.80
CA ASP A 315 26.88 1.49 -8.97
C ASP A 315 27.59 0.58 -9.99
N ASP A 316 28.81 0.12 -9.68
CA ASP A 316 29.70 -0.55 -10.62
C ASP A 316 29.64 -2.07 -10.58
N PHE A 317 28.93 -2.68 -9.63
CA PHE A 317 28.80 -4.14 -9.54
C PHE A 317 27.50 -4.63 -10.19
N SER A 318 27.56 -5.80 -10.84
CA SER A 318 26.39 -6.47 -11.42
C SER A 318 25.36 -6.82 -10.35
N GLY A 319 24.10 -6.94 -10.78
CA GLY A 319 22.99 -7.22 -9.89
C GLY A 319 23.12 -8.54 -9.10
N ILE A 320 23.91 -9.53 -9.56
CA ILE A 320 24.13 -10.79 -8.82
C ILE A 320 25.11 -10.59 -7.66
N ILE A 321 26.25 -9.94 -7.91
CA ILE A 321 27.26 -9.68 -6.87
C ILE A 321 26.70 -8.73 -5.81
N LYS A 322 25.99 -7.69 -6.25
CA LYS A 322 25.32 -6.74 -5.36
C LYS A 322 24.29 -7.44 -4.47
N ARG A 323 23.49 -8.37 -5.04
CA ARG A 323 22.52 -9.16 -4.27
C ARG A 323 23.17 -10.09 -3.25
N TYR A 324 24.30 -10.70 -3.59
CA TYR A 324 25.07 -11.51 -2.64
C TYR A 324 25.62 -10.65 -1.48
N PHE A 325 26.22 -9.49 -1.78
CA PHE A 325 26.74 -8.59 -0.75
C PHE A 325 25.64 -7.99 0.12
N GLN A 326 24.48 -7.62 -0.44
CA GLN A 326 23.27 -7.24 0.30
C GLN A 326 22.90 -8.32 1.33
N LYS A 327 22.91 -9.59 0.94
CA LYS A 327 22.57 -10.71 1.84
C LYS A 327 23.60 -10.92 2.94
N CYS A 328 24.89 -10.67 2.68
CA CYS A 328 25.94 -10.67 3.69
C CYS A 328 25.78 -9.50 4.68
N HIS A 329 25.43 -8.31 4.16
CA HIS A 329 25.19 -7.12 4.97
C HIS A 329 23.95 -7.27 5.86
N GLU A 330 22.81 -7.75 5.31
CA GLU A 330 21.58 -8.06 6.08
C GLU A 330 21.86 -8.98 7.28
N LYS A 331 22.75 -9.96 7.09
CA LYS A 331 23.13 -10.94 8.13
C LYS A 331 24.34 -10.53 8.97
N GLN A 332 24.95 -9.38 8.68
CA GLN A 332 26.16 -8.86 9.33
C GLN A 332 27.31 -9.90 9.38
N THR A 333 27.37 -10.79 8.39
CA THR A 333 28.37 -11.84 8.31
C THR A 333 28.58 -12.28 6.87
N MET A 334 29.80 -12.69 6.52
CA MET A 334 30.06 -13.25 5.20
C MET A 334 29.42 -14.63 5.08
N LEU A 335 28.46 -14.75 4.17
CA LEU A 335 27.86 -16.02 3.85
C LEU A 335 28.90 -16.92 3.20
N ASN A 336 28.80 -18.22 3.46
CA ASN A 336 29.60 -19.17 2.72
C ASN A 336 29.14 -19.18 1.25
N ILE A 337 30.09 -18.94 0.34
CA ILE A 337 29.84 -18.87 -1.11
C ILE A 337 29.23 -20.19 -1.62
N ASP A 338 29.70 -21.33 -1.10
CA ASP A 338 29.16 -22.65 -1.45
C ASP A 338 27.71 -22.79 -0.98
N ASP A 339 27.44 -22.52 0.30
CA ASP A 339 26.08 -22.60 0.86
C ASP A 339 25.08 -21.67 0.15
N TYR A 340 25.54 -20.53 -0.36
CA TYR A 340 24.70 -19.58 -1.09
C TYR A 340 24.41 -20.03 -2.53
N PHE A 341 25.41 -20.46 -3.30
CA PHE A 341 25.24 -20.75 -4.73
C PHE A 341 24.90 -22.21 -5.05
N ASP A 342 25.34 -23.18 -4.24
CA ASP A 342 25.15 -24.63 -4.50
C ASP A 342 23.69 -25.10 -4.56
N PRO A 343 22.75 -24.54 -3.77
CA PRO A 343 21.33 -24.85 -3.96
C PRO A 343 20.84 -24.62 -5.39
N TYR A 344 21.42 -23.66 -6.12
CA TYR A 344 21.06 -23.32 -7.50
C TYR A 344 21.82 -24.11 -8.56
N LEU A 345 22.87 -24.84 -8.16
CA LEU A 345 23.64 -25.71 -9.05
C LEU A 345 23.20 -27.18 -8.90
N ASP A 346 23.13 -27.70 -7.68
CA ASP A 346 22.91 -29.13 -7.41
C ASP A 346 21.42 -29.49 -7.25
N ASN A 347 20.64 -28.60 -6.61
CA ASN A 347 19.22 -28.81 -6.31
C ASN A 347 18.28 -27.93 -7.14
N PHE A 348 18.74 -27.48 -8.30
CA PHE A 348 18.05 -26.50 -9.14
C PHE A 348 16.58 -26.86 -9.40
N THR A 349 16.31 -28.11 -9.80
CA THR A 349 14.95 -28.60 -10.13
C THR A 349 13.97 -28.46 -8.95
N VAL A 350 14.41 -28.69 -7.72
CA VAL A 350 13.57 -28.57 -6.52
C VAL A 350 13.25 -27.10 -6.25
N ASN A 351 14.23 -26.21 -6.42
CA ASN A 351 14.10 -24.79 -6.15
C ASN A 351 13.17 -24.08 -7.14
N ILE A 352 13.26 -24.39 -8.43
CA ILE A 352 12.36 -23.80 -9.43
C ILE A 352 10.92 -24.31 -9.31
N ARG A 353 10.72 -25.59 -8.96
CA ARG A 353 9.37 -26.15 -8.78
C ARG A 353 8.64 -25.53 -7.58
N LYS A 354 9.36 -25.25 -6.48
CA LYS A 354 8.82 -24.51 -5.33
C LYS A 354 8.34 -23.10 -5.71
N LYS A 355 8.96 -22.48 -6.72
CA LYS A 355 8.61 -21.16 -7.26
C LYS A 355 7.58 -21.21 -8.39
N GLY A 356 7.02 -22.38 -8.70
CA GLY A 356 5.94 -22.55 -9.68
C GLY A 356 6.40 -22.63 -11.14
N LEU A 357 7.67 -22.93 -11.41
CA LEU A 357 8.17 -23.18 -12.78
C LEU A 357 8.16 -24.67 -13.13
N GLU A 358 7.81 -24.97 -14.38
CA GLU A 358 7.87 -26.30 -14.98
C GLU A 358 9.03 -26.37 -15.98
N ILE A 359 9.74 -27.50 -16.02
CA ILE A 359 10.79 -27.71 -17.03
C ILE A 359 10.14 -28.30 -18.27
N GLN A 360 10.31 -27.65 -19.42
CA GLN A 360 9.85 -28.15 -20.72
C GLN A 360 11.02 -28.86 -21.42
N GLN A 361 10.99 -30.19 -21.47
CA GLN A 361 12.08 -31.07 -21.93
C GLN A 361 12.21 -31.16 -23.47
N ASP A 362 11.87 -30.10 -24.21
CA ASP A 362 11.91 -30.13 -25.67
C ASP A 362 13.36 -29.96 -26.17
N ASN A 363 13.73 -30.71 -27.21
CA ASN A 363 15.09 -30.63 -27.78
C ASN A 363 15.22 -29.35 -28.64
N MET A 364 16.20 -28.51 -28.31
CA MET A 364 16.49 -27.24 -28.97
C MET A 364 17.63 -27.33 -30.01
N GLU A 365 18.31 -28.48 -30.13
CA GLU A 365 19.44 -28.67 -31.06
C GLU A 365 19.07 -28.38 -32.52
N ASN A 366 17.81 -28.62 -32.90
CA ASN A 366 17.30 -28.33 -34.23
C ASN A 366 17.33 -26.82 -34.55
N TYR A 367 17.13 -25.95 -33.56
CA TYR A 367 17.17 -24.49 -33.75
C TYR A 367 18.60 -23.95 -33.80
N SER A 368 19.57 -24.64 -33.20
CA SER A 368 20.99 -24.25 -33.28
C SER A 368 21.59 -24.43 -34.68
N THR A 369 20.95 -25.25 -35.53
CA THR A 369 21.39 -25.54 -36.91
C THR A 369 20.39 -25.06 -37.97
N ASP A 370 19.28 -24.45 -37.55
CA ASP A 370 18.27 -23.91 -38.46
C ASP A 370 18.80 -22.63 -39.12
N GLN A 371 18.86 -22.62 -40.45
CA GLN A 371 19.36 -21.49 -41.22
C GLN A 371 18.60 -20.20 -40.90
N ARG A 372 17.29 -20.25 -40.61
CA ARG A 372 16.48 -19.08 -40.26
C ARG A 372 16.99 -18.42 -38.97
N VAL A 373 17.35 -19.23 -37.98
CA VAL A 373 17.86 -18.78 -36.69
C VAL A 373 19.28 -18.24 -36.84
N VAL A 374 20.11 -18.93 -37.63
CA VAL A 374 21.50 -18.54 -37.91
C VAL A 374 21.56 -17.21 -38.66
N ASP A 375 20.73 -17.04 -39.69
CA ASP A 375 20.66 -15.80 -40.47
C ASP A 375 20.27 -14.61 -39.59
N ASP A 376 19.24 -14.79 -38.75
CA ASP A 376 18.77 -13.76 -37.81
C ASP A 376 19.84 -13.40 -36.76
N LEU A 377 20.55 -14.39 -36.25
CA LEU A 377 21.63 -14.19 -35.29
C LEU A 377 22.77 -13.38 -35.90
N LEU A 378 23.20 -13.73 -37.13
CA LEU A 378 24.25 -13.00 -37.83
C LEU A 378 23.83 -11.57 -38.16
N GLU A 379 22.58 -11.36 -38.59
CA GLU A 379 22.01 -10.04 -38.84
C GLU A 379 22.04 -9.16 -37.57
N GLN A 380 21.64 -9.71 -36.42
CA GLN A 380 21.67 -8.98 -35.14
C GLN A 380 23.08 -8.67 -34.67
N VAL A 381 24.02 -9.60 -34.85
CA VAL A 381 25.43 -9.38 -34.52
C VAL A 381 25.99 -8.22 -35.33
N GLU A 382 25.75 -8.21 -36.64
CA GLU A 382 26.26 -7.14 -37.51
C GLU A 382 25.61 -5.80 -37.20
N TYR A 383 24.28 -5.76 -37.07
CA TYR A 383 23.53 -4.55 -36.73
C TYR A 383 24.05 -3.89 -35.44
N ARG A 384 24.26 -4.68 -34.39
CA ARG A 384 24.73 -4.18 -33.09
C ARG A 384 26.20 -3.81 -33.12
N PHE A 385 27.03 -4.58 -33.83
CA PHE A 385 28.43 -4.26 -34.02
C PHE A 385 28.58 -2.91 -34.74
N GLU A 386 27.89 -2.70 -35.86
CA GLU A 386 27.91 -1.43 -36.59
C GLU A 386 27.41 -0.26 -35.75
N ARG A 387 26.33 -0.46 -34.98
CA ARG A 387 25.79 0.59 -34.09
C ARG A 387 26.82 1.01 -33.04
N ASN A 388 27.55 0.07 -32.47
CA ASN A 388 28.60 0.35 -31.50
C ASN A 388 29.84 1.00 -32.14
N ASP A 389 30.22 0.59 -33.34
CA ASP A 389 31.32 1.19 -34.11
C ASP A 389 30.98 2.66 -34.49
N LYS A 390 29.75 2.92 -34.94
CA LYS A 390 29.21 4.27 -35.22
C LYS A 390 29.12 5.17 -33.99
N ALA A 391 28.98 4.57 -32.80
CA ALA A 391 28.98 5.28 -31.52
C ALA A 391 30.40 5.51 -30.95
N ASP A 392 31.44 5.37 -31.77
CA ASP A 392 32.86 5.51 -31.40
C ASP A 392 33.34 4.54 -30.29
N ARG A 393 32.54 3.52 -29.91
CA ARG A 393 32.88 2.59 -28.81
C ARG A 393 34.05 1.64 -29.14
N TYR A 394 34.40 1.49 -30.42
CA TYR A 394 35.48 0.60 -30.88
C TYR A 394 36.68 1.36 -31.48
N LYS A 395 36.75 2.66 -31.22
CA LYS A 395 37.83 3.52 -31.70
C LYS A 395 39.15 3.17 -31.00
N GLY A 396 40.16 2.77 -31.79
CA GLY A 396 41.50 2.40 -31.29
C GLY A 396 41.70 0.91 -30.98
N LEU A 397 40.67 0.07 -31.17
CA LEU A 397 40.80 -1.39 -31.08
C LEU A 397 41.46 -1.98 -32.34
N SER A 398 42.27 -3.02 -32.15
CA SER A 398 42.81 -3.85 -33.24
C SER A 398 41.72 -4.68 -33.93
N ASN A 399 42.01 -5.17 -35.13
CA ASN A 399 41.07 -6.03 -35.87
C ASN A 399 40.74 -7.33 -35.10
N GLU A 400 41.72 -7.90 -34.38
CA GLU A 400 41.50 -9.10 -33.55
C GLU A 400 40.58 -8.83 -32.35
N GLU A 401 40.71 -7.65 -31.71
CA GLU A 401 39.82 -7.24 -30.62
C GLU A 401 38.40 -6.94 -31.10
N LYS A 402 38.26 -6.37 -32.30
CA LYS A 402 36.96 -6.16 -32.96
C LYS A 402 36.26 -7.49 -33.23
N GLU A 403 36.96 -8.48 -33.78
CA GLU A 403 36.42 -9.83 -34.00
C GLU A 403 36.06 -10.54 -32.69
N THR A 404 36.88 -10.38 -31.66
CA THR A 404 36.59 -10.91 -30.32
C THR A 404 35.29 -10.32 -29.75
N ASN A 405 35.05 -9.02 -29.97
CA ASN A 405 33.80 -8.37 -29.55
C ASN A 405 32.60 -8.81 -30.39
N LYS A 406 32.73 -9.02 -31.71
CA LYS A 406 31.67 -9.66 -32.52
C LYS A 406 31.29 -11.03 -31.97
N LYS A 407 32.26 -11.86 -31.62
CA LYS A 407 32.02 -13.19 -31.04
C LYS A 407 31.28 -13.13 -29.70
N LYS A 408 31.59 -12.15 -28.85
CA LYS A 408 30.84 -11.93 -27.60
C LYS A 408 29.38 -11.56 -27.84
N ILE A 409 29.10 -10.74 -28.85
CA ILE A 409 27.72 -10.40 -29.24
C ILE A 409 27.01 -11.66 -29.72
N TYR A 410 27.66 -12.47 -30.57
CA TYR A 410 27.12 -13.74 -31.04
C TYR A 410 26.74 -14.67 -29.89
N ASP A 411 27.67 -14.91 -28.96
CA ASP A 411 27.45 -15.80 -27.82
C ASP A 411 26.30 -15.30 -26.91
N LYS A 412 26.12 -13.97 -26.79
CA LYS A 412 25.05 -13.36 -25.99
C LYS A 412 23.66 -13.55 -26.61
N PHE A 413 23.52 -13.37 -27.92
CA PHE A 413 22.21 -13.38 -28.59
C PHE A 413 21.79 -14.76 -29.13
N ASN A 414 22.70 -15.73 -29.15
CA ASN A 414 22.41 -17.06 -29.68
C ASN A 414 21.24 -17.74 -28.96
N HIS A 415 21.21 -17.66 -27.62
CA HIS A 415 20.10 -18.18 -26.82
C HIS A 415 18.77 -17.48 -27.15
N ASP A 416 18.76 -16.15 -27.16
CA ASP A 416 17.58 -15.32 -27.40
C ASP A 416 16.92 -15.62 -28.76
N CYS A 417 17.74 -15.75 -29.81
CA CYS A 417 17.26 -16.08 -31.15
C CYS A 417 16.60 -17.47 -31.18
N GLN A 418 17.23 -18.47 -30.56
CA GLN A 418 16.68 -19.83 -30.48
C GLN A 418 15.36 -19.86 -29.69
N LEU A 419 15.30 -19.18 -28.55
CA LEU A 419 14.09 -19.11 -27.72
C LEU A 419 12.93 -18.42 -28.45
N TRP A 420 13.22 -17.33 -29.18
CA TRP A 420 12.23 -16.61 -29.98
C TRP A 420 11.58 -17.49 -31.04
N HIS A 421 12.40 -18.16 -31.86
CA HIS A 421 11.93 -19.04 -32.94
C HIS A 421 11.13 -20.22 -32.40
N TYR A 422 11.59 -20.83 -31.31
CA TYR A 422 10.87 -21.92 -30.67
C TYR A 422 9.47 -21.54 -30.15
N VAL A 423 9.32 -20.36 -29.54
CA VAL A 423 8.00 -19.90 -29.09
C VAL A 423 7.14 -19.47 -30.27
N LYS A 424 7.73 -18.82 -31.29
CA LYS A 424 7.04 -18.40 -32.51
C LYS A 424 6.46 -19.59 -33.27
N ASP A 425 7.23 -20.66 -33.45
CA ASP A 425 6.79 -21.87 -34.16
C ASP A 425 5.65 -22.61 -33.43
N LYS A 426 5.45 -22.34 -32.14
CA LYS A 426 4.31 -22.86 -31.35
C LYS A 426 3.08 -21.95 -31.35
N ARG A 427 3.08 -20.87 -32.12
CA ARG A 427 1.94 -19.97 -32.28
C ARG A 427 1.14 -20.30 -33.55
N PRO A 428 -0.16 -19.96 -33.59
CA PRO A 428 -0.94 -20.06 -34.82
C PRO A 428 -0.32 -19.20 -35.93
N THR A 429 -0.43 -19.65 -37.18
CA THR A 429 0.04 -18.91 -38.36
C THR A 429 -0.74 -17.62 -38.62
N TYR A 430 -2.00 -17.57 -38.19
CA TYR A 430 -2.86 -16.40 -38.28
C TYR A 430 -3.34 -16.00 -36.89
N ILE A 431 -3.11 -14.74 -36.51
CA ILE A 431 -3.43 -14.21 -35.17
C ILE A 431 -4.11 -12.85 -35.35
N ASP A 432 -5.40 -12.77 -35.02
CA ASP A 432 -6.17 -11.51 -35.05
C ASP A 432 -6.07 -10.74 -33.74
N SER A 433 -5.93 -11.43 -32.61
CA SER A 433 -5.87 -10.83 -31.28
C SER A 433 -4.80 -11.48 -30.40
N PRO A 434 -4.15 -10.72 -29.49
CA PRO A 434 -3.31 -11.28 -28.44
C PRO A 434 -4.02 -12.36 -27.60
N LYS A 435 -5.36 -12.32 -27.53
CA LYS A 435 -6.16 -13.31 -26.80
C LYS A 435 -6.06 -14.73 -27.38
N ASP A 436 -5.75 -14.86 -28.66
CA ASP A 436 -5.68 -16.15 -29.36
C ASP A 436 -4.32 -16.86 -29.16
N VAL A 437 -3.37 -16.16 -28.53
CA VAL A 437 -2.00 -16.63 -28.34
C VAL A 437 -1.83 -17.23 -26.95
N LYS A 438 -1.44 -18.52 -26.91
CA LYS A 438 -1.21 -19.25 -25.66
C LYS A 438 0.25 -19.23 -25.20
N ASN A 439 1.21 -19.10 -26.12
CA ASN A 439 2.64 -19.24 -25.84
C ASN A 439 3.33 -17.87 -25.94
N TRP A 440 3.98 -17.43 -24.86
CA TRP A 440 4.64 -16.13 -24.77
C TRP A 440 6.03 -16.26 -24.16
N ILE A 441 6.93 -15.32 -24.46
CA ILE A 441 8.21 -15.16 -23.77
C ILE A 441 8.08 -14.00 -22.79
N LEU A 442 8.60 -14.16 -21.58
CA LEU A 442 8.71 -13.09 -20.59
C LEU A 442 10.18 -12.81 -20.32
N THR A 443 10.61 -11.58 -20.61
CA THR A 443 12.01 -11.15 -20.44
C THR A 443 12.09 -9.75 -19.84
N LEU A 444 13.19 -9.50 -19.13
CA LEU A 444 13.60 -8.19 -18.64
C LEU A 444 14.70 -7.56 -19.51
N ASP A 445 15.21 -8.28 -20.51
CA ASP A 445 16.26 -7.77 -21.39
C ASP A 445 15.65 -6.90 -22.50
N PHE A 446 15.92 -5.60 -22.44
CA PHE A 446 15.50 -4.66 -23.47
C PHE A 446 16.13 -4.94 -24.83
N SER A 447 17.31 -5.56 -24.87
CA SER A 447 17.95 -5.99 -26.13
C SER A 447 17.13 -7.08 -26.80
N PHE A 448 16.56 -8.00 -26.02
CA PHE A 448 15.71 -9.06 -26.55
C PHE A 448 14.33 -8.53 -26.98
N LEU A 449 13.77 -7.58 -26.22
CA LEU A 449 12.54 -6.86 -26.61
C LEU A 449 12.76 -6.02 -27.89
N GLU A 450 13.92 -5.40 -28.05
CA GLU A 450 14.31 -4.67 -29.27
C GLU A 450 14.38 -5.61 -30.47
N TYR A 451 14.94 -6.81 -30.31
CA TYR A 451 14.95 -7.83 -31.34
C TYR A 451 13.54 -8.25 -31.77
N ASP A 452 12.63 -8.48 -30.83
CA ASP A 452 11.23 -8.80 -31.14
C ASP A 452 10.54 -7.66 -31.90
N LYS A 453 10.77 -6.40 -31.50
CA LYS A 453 10.25 -5.22 -32.22
C LYS A 453 10.83 -5.08 -33.63
N PHE A 454 12.12 -5.37 -33.80
CA PHE A 454 12.77 -5.38 -35.10
C PHE A 454 12.11 -6.42 -36.04
N LYS A 455 11.78 -7.61 -35.52
CA LYS A 455 11.05 -8.63 -36.27
C LYS A 455 9.62 -8.21 -36.62
N GLN A 456 8.91 -7.53 -35.72
CA GLN A 456 7.57 -7.00 -36.01
C GLN A 456 7.59 -5.94 -37.12
N TYR A 457 8.63 -5.11 -37.19
CA TYR A 457 8.76 -4.08 -38.22
C TYR A 457 9.03 -4.68 -39.61
N ASN A 458 9.87 -5.72 -39.67
CA ASN A 458 10.31 -6.33 -40.92
C ASN A 458 9.38 -7.43 -41.44
N ASP A 459 8.62 -8.10 -40.56
CA ASP A 459 7.68 -9.16 -40.94
C ASP A 459 6.21 -8.74 -40.73
N LEU A 460 5.52 -8.46 -41.84
CA LEU A 460 4.10 -8.09 -41.87
C LEU A 460 3.16 -9.16 -41.29
N ASN A 461 3.60 -10.42 -41.19
CA ASN A 461 2.84 -11.51 -40.57
C ASN A 461 3.01 -11.57 -39.05
N THR A 462 3.97 -10.83 -38.48
CA THR A 462 4.25 -10.81 -37.05
C THR A 462 3.82 -9.48 -36.43
N LYS A 463 2.50 -9.21 -36.45
CA LYS A 463 1.91 -7.97 -35.88
C LYS A 463 1.83 -7.96 -34.35
N ILE A 464 1.92 -9.12 -33.71
CA ILE A 464 1.80 -9.29 -32.26
C ILE A 464 3.13 -9.77 -31.70
N SER A 465 3.60 -9.12 -30.63
CA SER A 465 4.87 -9.39 -29.99
C SER A 465 5.02 -10.83 -29.52
N VAL A 466 6.22 -11.40 -29.63
CA VAL A 466 6.54 -12.71 -29.05
C VAL A 466 7.02 -12.57 -27.61
N CYS A 467 7.84 -11.54 -27.39
CA CYS A 467 8.40 -11.21 -26.10
C CYS A 467 7.53 -10.16 -25.40
N LEU A 468 7.30 -10.35 -24.11
CA LEU A 468 6.61 -9.41 -23.25
C LEU A 468 7.53 -9.00 -22.12
N HIS A 469 7.49 -7.73 -21.78
CA HIS A 469 7.93 -7.25 -20.48
C HIS A 469 6.85 -7.58 -19.41
N PRO A 470 7.18 -7.78 -18.12
CA PRO A 470 6.18 -7.98 -17.06
C PRO A 470 5.05 -6.95 -17.04
N ASN A 471 5.37 -5.68 -17.32
CA ASN A 471 4.37 -4.61 -17.42
C ASN A 471 3.38 -4.82 -18.57
N GLU A 472 3.86 -5.27 -19.73
CA GLU A 472 3.03 -5.58 -20.90
C GLU A 472 2.18 -6.81 -20.62
N PHE A 473 2.72 -7.79 -19.88
CA PHE A 473 1.97 -8.98 -19.49
C PHE A 473 0.87 -8.67 -18.45
N ILE A 474 1.12 -7.83 -17.44
CA ILE A 474 0.09 -7.34 -16.51
C ILE A 474 -1.02 -6.60 -17.28
N SER A 475 -0.62 -5.75 -18.22
CA SER A 475 -1.56 -5.05 -19.10
C SER A 475 -2.36 -6.02 -19.96
N MET A 476 -1.74 -7.09 -20.47
CA MET A 476 -2.43 -8.13 -21.22
C MET A 476 -3.42 -8.91 -20.32
N LEU A 477 -3.09 -9.15 -19.05
CA LEU A 477 -3.99 -9.84 -18.12
C LEU A 477 -5.32 -9.09 -17.90
N GLN A 478 -5.39 -7.79 -18.19
CA GLN A 478 -6.64 -7.01 -18.17
C GLN A 478 -7.71 -7.56 -19.12
N PHE A 479 -7.31 -8.35 -20.12
CA PHE A 479 -8.24 -8.98 -21.07
C PHE A 479 -9.14 -10.05 -20.43
N TRP A 480 -8.74 -10.60 -19.27
CA TRP A 480 -9.41 -11.74 -18.65
C TRP A 480 -9.82 -11.48 -17.19
N ILE A 481 -9.47 -10.32 -16.64
CA ILE A 481 -9.55 -10.04 -15.20
C ILE A 481 -10.12 -8.64 -14.98
N PRO A 482 -11.09 -8.46 -14.07
CA PRO A 482 -11.62 -7.13 -13.76
C PRO A 482 -10.55 -6.29 -13.04
N ARG A 483 -10.56 -4.98 -13.30
CA ARG A 483 -9.71 -4.01 -12.60
C ARG A 483 -10.15 -3.91 -11.14
N THR A 484 -9.36 -4.49 -10.23
CA THR A 484 -9.47 -4.32 -8.77
C THR A 484 -8.53 -3.22 -8.30
N GLU A 485 -8.74 -2.68 -7.10
CA GLU A 485 -7.82 -1.69 -6.51
C GLU A 485 -6.36 -2.21 -6.45
N LYS A 486 -6.18 -3.51 -6.18
CA LYS A 486 -4.86 -4.17 -6.25
C LYS A 486 -4.32 -4.29 -7.68
N PHE A 487 -5.15 -4.59 -8.67
CA PHE A 487 -4.75 -4.61 -10.08
C PHE A 487 -4.35 -3.22 -10.56
N GLU A 488 -5.10 -2.19 -10.17
CA GLU A 488 -4.76 -0.79 -10.39
C GLU A 488 -3.48 -0.41 -9.65
N ASN A 489 -3.27 -0.84 -8.41
CA ASN A 489 -2.03 -0.59 -7.67
C ASN A 489 -0.84 -1.32 -8.28
N ALA A 490 -1.01 -2.54 -8.82
CA ALA A 490 0.03 -3.23 -9.57
C ALA A 490 0.36 -2.45 -10.86
N ILE A 491 -0.65 -1.97 -11.59
CA ILE A 491 -0.47 -1.09 -12.76
C ILE A 491 0.20 0.24 -12.37
N LEU A 492 -0.15 0.84 -11.23
CA LEU A 492 0.37 2.13 -10.76
C LEU A 492 1.80 2.01 -10.22
N GLY A 493 2.14 0.91 -9.54
CA GLY A 493 3.50 0.55 -9.15
C GLY A 493 4.41 0.41 -10.37
N ASN A 494 3.86 -0.12 -11.48
CA ASN A 494 4.58 -0.29 -12.75
C ASN A 494 4.88 1.02 -13.50
N PHE A 495 4.31 2.17 -13.10
CA PHE A 495 4.48 3.44 -13.82
C PHE A 495 5.59 4.33 -13.26
N ARG A 496 6.35 3.88 -12.25
CA ARG A 496 7.39 4.70 -11.63
C ARG A 496 8.68 4.88 -12.42
N LEU A 497 9.00 4.08 -13.46
CA LEU A 497 10.27 4.24 -14.20
C LEU A 497 10.18 3.86 -15.69
N PRO A 498 10.41 4.83 -16.60
CA PRO A 498 11.04 4.52 -17.89
C PRO A 498 12.26 5.38 -18.27
N PHE A 499 12.79 6.28 -17.42
CA PHE A 499 13.74 7.31 -17.90
C PHE A 499 15.10 7.41 -17.21
N LEU A 500 15.60 6.39 -16.49
CA LEU A 500 16.81 6.59 -15.67
C LEU A 500 17.87 5.47 -15.68
N PHE A 501 18.13 4.70 -16.75
CA PHE A 501 19.24 3.73 -16.66
C PHE A 501 20.21 3.73 -17.83
N ARG A 502 21.47 3.99 -17.49
CA ARG A 502 22.66 3.64 -18.25
C ARG A 502 22.94 2.16 -17.99
N GLU A 503 23.19 1.40 -19.04
CA GLU A 503 23.80 0.06 -18.91
C GLU A 503 25.09 0.22 -18.09
N ILE A 504 25.25 -0.60 -17.04
CA ILE A 504 26.52 -0.68 -16.30
C ILE A 504 27.57 -1.17 -17.31
N ASP A 505 28.63 -0.41 -17.47
CA ASP A 505 29.74 -0.79 -18.33
C ASP A 505 30.46 -1.99 -17.71
N GLY A 506 30.42 -3.14 -18.37
CA GLY A 506 31.04 -4.39 -17.90
C GLY A 506 32.56 -4.27 -17.72
N ASP A 507 33.19 -3.23 -18.23
CA ASP A 507 34.60 -2.93 -17.96
C ASP A 507 34.79 -2.16 -16.64
N SER A 508 33.81 -1.36 -16.20
CA SER A 508 33.83 -0.69 -14.89
C SER A 508 33.70 -1.69 -13.73
N GLU A 509 32.86 -2.72 -13.90
CA GLU A 509 32.72 -3.81 -12.92
C GLU A 509 34.02 -4.60 -12.75
N LYS A 510 34.67 -4.97 -13.86
CA LYS A 510 35.96 -5.68 -13.82
C LYS A 510 37.03 -4.87 -13.08
N ILE A 511 37.13 -3.57 -13.37
CA ILE A 511 38.08 -2.68 -12.71
C ILE A 511 37.77 -2.61 -11.20
N SER A 512 36.50 -2.44 -10.82
CA SER A 512 36.07 -2.38 -9.43
C SER A 512 36.37 -3.69 -8.68
N MET A 513 36.20 -4.82 -9.34
CA MET A 513 36.53 -6.12 -8.77
C MET A 513 38.04 -6.40 -8.67
N GLU A 514 38.85 -5.93 -9.63
CA GLU A 514 40.33 -6.03 -9.54
C GLU A 514 40.88 -5.16 -8.40
N ILE A 515 40.27 -3.98 -8.15
CA ILE A 515 40.56 -3.15 -6.97
C ILE A 515 40.28 -3.95 -5.68
N LEU A 516 39.10 -4.58 -5.56
CA LEU A 516 38.76 -5.40 -4.39
C LEU A 516 39.75 -6.57 -4.20
N ARG A 517 40.14 -7.22 -5.29
CA ARG A 517 41.09 -8.34 -5.26
C ARG A 517 42.46 -7.90 -4.75
N ALA A 518 42.98 -6.77 -5.24
CA ALA A 518 44.24 -6.21 -4.78
C ALA A 518 44.17 -5.77 -3.30
N MET A 519 43.04 -5.19 -2.87
CA MET A 519 42.82 -4.82 -1.46
C MET A 519 42.75 -6.04 -0.53
N SER A 520 42.22 -7.17 -0.99
CA SER A 520 42.08 -8.41 -0.20
C SER A 520 43.41 -9.13 0.06
N GLN A 521 44.47 -8.77 -0.67
CA GLN A 521 45.81 -9.37 -0.49
C GLN A 521 46.64 -8.71 0.63
N TYR A 522 46.20 -7.58 1.18
CA TYR A 522 46.87 -6.97 2.32
C TYR A 522 46.60 -7.75 3.61
N GLU A 523 47.66 -7.97 4.40
CA GLU A 523 47.61 -8.72 5.67
C GLU A 523 46.61 -8.13 6.70
N ASP A 524 46.28 -6.83 6.60
CA ASP A 524 45.33 -6.11 7.46
C ASP A 524 44.01 -5.72 6.76
N SER A 525 43.63 -6.42 5.69
CA SER A 525 42.47 -6.06 4.85
C SER A 525 41.11 -6.00 5.58
N GLU A 526 40.98 -6.66 6.73
CA GLU A 526 39.80 -6.62 7.60
C GLU A 526 39.69 -5.34 8.44
N LYS A 527 40.80 -4.61 8.64
CA LYS A 527 40.85 -3.37 9.44
C LYS A 527 40.46 -2.13 8.63
N PHE A 528 40.37 -2.24 7.31
CA PHE A 528 39.89 -1.13 6.49
C PHE A 528 38.41 -0.85 6.80
N ASN A 529 38.08 0.39 7.14
CA ASN A 529 36.70 0.81 7.32
C ASN A 529 35.99 0.86 5.94
N SER A 530 34.68 0.69 5.95
CA SER A 530 33.86 0.71 4.73
C SER A 530 33.94 2.04 3.98
N GLU A 531 34.12 3.16 4.69
CA GLU A 531 34.27 4.51 4.11
C GLU A 531 35.54 4.65 3.27
N LEU A 532 36.69 4.21 3.78
CA LEU A 532 37.97 4.23 3.04
C LEU A 532 37.90 3.30 1.83
N VAL A 533 37.28 2.13 1.97
CA VAL A 533 37.10 1.20 0.83
C VAL A 533 36.20 1.82 -0.23
N THR A 534 35.11 2.50 0.15
CA THR A 534 34.21 3.19 -0.78
C THR A 534 34.92 4.34 -1.51
N GLU A 535 35.76 5.09 -0.81
CA GLU A 535 36.52 6.20 -1.38
C GLU A 535 37.62 5.73 -2.36
N ILE A 536 38.23 4.56 -2.10
CA ILE A 536 39.17 3.91 -3.01
C ILE A 536 38.43 3.36 -4.23
N LEU A 537 37.30 2.68 -4.03
CA LEU A 537 36.48 2.15 -5.10
C LEU A 537 35.98 3.26 -6.02
N THR A 538 35.63 4.45 -5.51
CA THR A 538 35.07 5.56 -6.31
C THR A 538 36.12 6.52 -6.92
N ASN A 539 37.41 6.31 -6.65
CA ASN A 539 38.48 7.19 -7.14
C ASN A 539 38.72 7.06 -8.66
N LYS A 540 38.30 8.09 -9.41
CA LYS A 540 38.43 8.15 -10.88
C LYS A 540 39.88 8.12 -11.38
N ALA A 541 40.83 8.73 -10.66
CA ALA A 541 42.23 8.78 -11.06
C ALA A 541 42.93 7.41 -10.89
N LEU A 542 42.57 6.67 -9.84
CA LEU A 542 43.04 5.30 -9.61
C LEU A 542 42.44 4.35 -10.67
N ARG A 543 41.14 4.47 -10.94
CA ARG A 543 40.43 3.67 -11.96
C ARG A 543 40.99 3.84 -13.38
N GLN A 544 41.47 5.03 -13.73
CA GLN A 544 42.09 5.27 -15.04
C GLN A 544 43.48 4.64 -15.19
N LYS A 545 44.17 4.39 -14.07
CA LYS A 545 45.52 3.79 -14.04
C LYS A 545 45.49 2.27 -13.97
N ILE A 546 44.45 1.69 -13.37
CA ILE A 546 44.25 0.23 -13.30
C ILE A 546 43.68 -0.27 -14.63
N LYS A 547 44.46 -1.07 -15.36
CA LYS A 547 44.00 -1.75 -16.57
C LYS A 547 43.78 -3.24 -16.28
N VAL A 548 42.83 -3.87 -16.98
CA VAL A 548 42.53 -5.31 -16.89
C VAL A 548 43.75 -6.19 -17.23
N SER A 549 44.76 -5.64 -17.92
CA SER A 549 46.01 -6.30 -18.29
C SER A 549 47.14 -6.22 -17.27
N ASN A 550 46.99 -5.44 -16.19
CA ASN A 550 48.05 -5.24 -15.20
C ASN A 550 48.20 -6.48 -14.29
N THR A 551 49.40 -6.72 -13.80
CA THR A 551 49.65 -7.76 -12.78
C THR A 551 49.08 -7.34 -11.43
N ILE A 552 48.84 -8.33 -10.55
CA ILE A 552 48.21 -8.08 -9.25
C ILE A 552 49.13 -7.22 -8.37
N GLU A 553 50.44 -7.43 -8.48
CA GLU A 553 51.49 -6.70 -7.78
C GLU A 553 51.56 -5.23 -8.22
N GLU A 554 51.44 -4.94 -9.52
CA GLU A 554 51.39 -3.56 -10.05
C GLU A 554 50.15 -2.81 -9.55
N ASN A 555 48.99 -3.47 -9.51
CA ASN A 555 47.76 -2.87 -9.00
C ASN A 555 47.83 -2.60 -7.49
N ALA A 556 48.46 -3.49 -6.71
CA ALA A 556 48.71 -3.29 -5.29
C ALA A 556 49.69 -2.12 -5.04
N GLU A 557 50.72 -1.95 -5.86
CA GLU A 557 51.67 -0.84 -5.73
C GLU A 557 51.02 0.52 -6.05
N LEU A 558 50.15 0.58 -7.06
CA LEU A 558 49.35 1.77 -7.38
C LEU A 558 48.37 2.15 -6.26
N ILE A 559 47.74 1.16 -5.61
CA ILE A 559 46.87 1.39 -4.44
C ILE A 559 47.69 1.86 -3.24
N LYS A 560 48.90 1.30 -3.05
CA LYS A 560 49.83 1.70 -1.98
C LYS A 560 50.29 3.15 -2.12
N GLU A 561 50.67 3.61 -3.32
CA GLU A 561 51.04 5.03 -3.55
C GLU A 561 49.90 5.99 -3.18
N GLU A 562 48.66 5.62 -3.52
CA GLU A 562 47.50 6.49 -3.28
C GLU A 562 47.07 6.47 -1.80
N LEU A 563 47.20 5.32 -1.12
CA LEU A 563 47.07 5.21 0.33
C LEU A 563 48.14 6.01 1.08
N PHE A 564 49.40 5.97 0.61
CA PHE A 564 50.52 6.69 1.22
C PHE A 564 50.38 8.21 1.08
N LYS A 565 49.95 8.72 -0.09
CA LYS A 565 49.66 10.15 -0.27
C LYS A 565 48.56 10.63 0.67
N LYS A 566 47.52 9.82 0.88
CA LYS A 566 46.45 10.14 1.84
C LYS A 566 46.94 10.09 3.29
N TYR A 567 47.78 9.13 3.64
CA TYR A 567 48.39 9.05 4.96
C TYR A 567 49.29 10.26 5.25
N GLU A 568 50.04 10.78 4.26
CA GLU A 568 50.83 12.00 4.42
C GLU A 568 49.97 13.25 4.59
N ILE A 569 48.87 13.38 3.83
CA ILE A 569 47.92 14.50 3.97
C ILE A 569 47.26 14.45 5.36
N ALA A 570 46.81 13.27 5.79
CA ALA A 570 46.21 13.07 7.12
C ALA A 570 47.21 13.34 8.25
N LYS A 571 48.49 12.92 8.10
CA LYS A 571 49.56 13.18 9.07
C LYS A 571 49.92 14.65 9.16
N LYS A 572 49.88 15.39 8.03
CA LYS A 572 50.13 16.83 7.98
C LYS A 572 48.98 17.63 8.61
N LEU A 573 47.74 17.24 8.32
CA LEU A 573 46.55 17.80 8.99
C LEU A 573 46.56 17.52 10.50
N LEU A 574 46.98 16.32 10.90
CA LEU A 574 47.14 15.94 12.30
C LEU A 574 48.23 16.76 13.00
N SER A 575 49.37 17.05 12.34
CA SER A 575 50.43 17.89 12.93
C SER A 575 49.99 19.35 13.11
N GLU A 576 49.29 19.90 12.12
CA GLU A 576 48.75 21.27 12.16
C GLU A 576 47.62 21.40 13.21
N GLU A 577 46.81 20.36 13.40
CA GLU A 577 45.84 20.30 14.49
C GLU A 577 46.48 20.09 15.86
N THR A 578 47.57 19.32 15.98
CA THR A 578 48.25 19.14 17.27
C THR A 578 48.90 20.42 17.79
N GLU A 579 49.45 21.26 16.91
CA GLU A 579 50.00 22.57 17.28
C GLU A 579 48.90 23.56 17.70
N LYS A 580 47.73 23.53 17.05
CA LYS A 580 46.54 24.27 17.50
C LYS A 580 45.96 23.72 18.82
N LYS A 581 45.99 22.41 19.01
CA LYS A 581 45.47 21.71 20.19
C LYS A 581 46.29 22.01 21.45
N GLU A 582 47.60 22.23 21.33
CA GLU A 582 48.43 22.62 22.49
C GLU A 582 48.04 24.00 23.03
N SER A 583 47.75 24.97 22.16
CA SER A 583 47.27 26.31 22.56
C SER A 583 45.82 26.31 23.07
N LEU A 584 44.95 25.45 22.53
CA LEU A 584 43.55 25.29 22.95
C LEU A 584 43.39 24.38 24.19
N SER A 585 44.36 23.53 24.53
CA SER A 585 44.26 22.58 25.64
C SER A 585 44.12 23.24 27.03
N GLY A 586 44.64 24.45 27.18
CA GLY A 586 44.50 25.25 28.41
C GLY A 586 43.08 25.77 28.62
N GLU A 587 42.39 26.18 27.54
CA GLU A 587 40.99 26.60 27.58
C GLU A 587 40.04 25.39 27.62
N LEU A 588 40.40 24.31 26.92
CA LEU A 588 39.59 23.10 26.82
C LEU A 588 39.54 22.32 28.14
N ASN A 589 40.59 22.34 28.97
CA ASN A 589 40.54 21.73 30.30
C ASN A 589 39.60 22.48 31.27
N LEU A 590 39.56 23.82 31.21
CA LEU A 590 38.62 24.62 32.00
C LEU A 590 37.16 24.39 31.56
N VAL A 591 36.92 24.36 30.25
CA VAL A 591 35.59 24.06 29.69
C VAL A 591 35.19 22.60 29.95
N LYS A 592 36.13 21.66 29.95
CA LYS A 592 35.86 20.23 30.23
C LYS A 592 35.55 19.98 31.70
N ASP A 593 36.17 20.72 32.61
CA ASP A 593 35.83 20.69 34.04
C ASP A 593 34.45 21.32 34.29
N GLU A 594 34.11 22.42 33.59
CA GLU A 594 32.75 22.99 33.62
C GLU A 594 31.70 22.06 33.00
N ILE A 595 31.98 21.44 31.84
CA ILE A 595 31.09 20.47 31.20
C ILE A 595 30.91 19.24 32.08
N SER A 596 31.95 18.73 32.73
CA SER A 596 31.87 17.62 33.67
C SER A 596 31.00 17.97 34.89
N ALA A 597 31.19 19.16 35.46
CA ALA A 597 30.39 19.64 36.59
C ALA A 597 28.92 19.89 36.19
N LEU A 598 28.66 20.40 34.99
CA LEU A 598 27.31 20.59 34.44
C LEU A 598 26.64 19.27 34.10
N THR A 599 27.36 18.31 33.50
CA THR A 599 26.85 16.97 33.18
C THR A 599 26.44 16.24 34.46
N LYS A 600 27.26 16.33 35.51
CA LYS A 600 26.94 15.74 36.81
C LYS A 600 25.71 16.41 37.46
N LYS A 601 25.59 17.74 37.38
CA LYS A 601 24.37 18.44 37.84
C LYS A 601 23.13 18.03 37.04
N ILE A 602 23.25 17.84 35.72
CA ILE A 602 22.16 17.39 34.86
C ILE A 602 21.72 15.96 35.23
N GLU A 603 22.67 15.06 35.50
CA GLU A 603 22.36 13.70 35.99
C GLU A 603 21.66 13.74 37.35
N GLU A 604 22.14 14.55 38.30
CA GLU A 604 21.52 14.74 39.61
C GLU A 604 20.08 15.30 39.51
N PHE A 605 19.85 16.30 38.64
CA PHE A 605 18.51 16.85 38.40
C PHE A 605 17.57 15.86 37.70
N ARG A 606 18.09 15.04 36.77
CA ARG A 606 17.32 13.98 36.09
C ARG A 606 16.90 12.90 37.09
N GLU A 607 17.80 12.48 37.98
CA GLU A 607 17.49 11.50 39.02
C GLU A 607 16.44 12.04 40.00
N GLU A 608 16.54 13.30 40.41
CA GLU A 608 15.54 13.94 41.28
C GLU A 608 14.15 14.00 40.61
N THR A 609 14.10 14.36 39.33
CA THR A 609 12.84 14.48 38.55
C THR A 609 12.19 13.11 38.33
N ASN A 610 12.98 12.09 37.96
CA ASN A 610 12.49 10.71 37.82
C ASN A 610 11.91 10.18 39.13
N ASN A 611 12.63 10.39 40.23
CA ASN A 611 12.16 10.00 41.57
C ASN A 611 10.85 10.70 41.95
N LYS A 612 10.63 11.94 41.53
CA LYS A 612 9.38 12.66 41.75
C LYS A 612 8.22 12.03 40.96
N ILE A 613 8.41 11.77 39.67
CA ILE A 613 7.39 11.16 38.80
C ILE A 613 6.97 9.78 39.33
N VAL A 614 7.94 8.93 39.70
CA VAL A 614 7.65 7.60 40.28
C VAL A 614 6.83 7.71 41.57
N LYS A 615 7.16 8.66 42.46
CA LYS A 615 6.40 8.91 43.69
C LYS A 615 4.96 9.35 43.41
N GLU A 616 4.73 10.18 42.39
CA GLU A 616 3.39 10.62 42.00
C GLU A 616 2.54 9.46 41.46
N PHE A 617 3.09 8.64 40.54
CA PHE A 617 2.40 7.43 40.07
C PHE A 617 2.10 6.46 41.21
N GLU A 618 3.05 6.25 42.14
CA GLU A 618 2.82 5.43 43.33
C GLU A 618 1.73 5.99 44.23
N LEU A 619 1.64 7.31 44.39
CA LEU A 619 0.61 7.94 45.21
C LEU A 619 -0.78 7.74 44.60
N VAL A 620 -0.94 7.98 43.29
CA VAL A 620 -2.20 7.73 42.57
C VAL A 620 -2.59 6.25 42.68
N ARG A 621 -1.62 5.35 42.49
CA ARG A 621 -1.80 3.91 42.62
C ARG A 621 -2.21 3.48 44.03
N LYS A 622 -1.56 4.00 45.07
CA LYS A 622 -1.89 3.74 46.48
C LYS A 622 -3.31 4.21 46.82
N ASN A 623 -3.71 5.39 46.34
CA ASN A 623 -5.07 5.91 46.51
C ASN A 623 -6.11 5.00 45.85
N LYS A 624 -5.85 4.54 44.62
CA LYS A 624 -6.74 3.59 43.93
C LYS A 624 -6.79 2.22 44.60
N ILE A 625 -5.68 1.71 45.11
CA ILE A 625 -5.67 0.47 45.90
C ILE A 625 -6.52 0.63 47.17
N GLN A 626 -6.45 1.77 47.86
CA GLN A 626 -7.29 2.04 49.03
C GLN A 626 -8.77 2.14 48.67
N GLU A 627 -9.12 2.78 47.55
CA GLU A 627 -10.49 2.87 47.03
C GLU A 627 -11.04 1.47 46.69
N ILE A 628 -10.24 0.66 46.00
CA ILE A 628 -10.56 -0.74 45.67
C ILE A 628 -10.74 -1.57 46.95
N LYS A 629 -9.85 -1.42 47.95
CA LYS A 629 -9.97 -2.13 49.24
C LYS A 629 -11.25 -1.74 49.98
N ARG A 630 -11.60 -0.46 50.07
CA ARG A 630 -12.88 -0.01 50.67
C ARG A 630 -14.07 -0.60 49.93
N ARG A 631 -14.01 -0.63 48.59
CA ARG A 631 -15.06 -1.24 47.76
C ARG A 631 -15.13 -2.76 47.97
N GLN A 632 -14.00 -3.45 48.07
CA GLN A 632 -13.92 -4.88 48.39
C GLN A 632 -14.49 -5.18 49.77
N GLU A 633 -14.18 -4.38 50.78
CA GLU A 633 -14.76 -4.49 52.13
C GLU A 633 -16.28 -4.30 52.10
N SER A 634 -16.77 -3.30 51.35
CA SER A 634 -18.21 -3.08 51.16
C SER A 634 -18.91 -4.24 50.43
N LEU A 635 -18.23 -4.82 49.44
CA LEU A 635 -18.72 -5.96 48.67
C LEU A 635 -18.68 -7.25 49.49
N LYS A 636 -17.67 -7.42 50.34
CA LYS A 636 -17.56 -8.54 51.28
C LYS A 636 -18.67 -8.46 52.33
N ALA A 637 -18.94 -7.28 52.89
CA ALA A 637 -20.07 -7.07 53.79
C ALA A 637 -21.42 -7.38 53.11
N LYS A 638 -21.61 -6.96 51.85
CA LYS A 638 -22.79 -7.36 51.05
C LYS A 638 -22.84 -8.86 50.79
N LYS A 639 -21.70 -9.51 50.50
CA LYS A 639 -21.60 -10.96 50.30
C LYS A 639 -21.98 -11.72 51.56
N ASP A 640 -21.52 -11.27 52.73
CA ASP A 640 -21.87 -11.87 54.01
C ASP A 640 -23.36 -11.70 54.33
N GLN A 641 -23.95 -10.53 54.04
CA GLN A 641 -25.40 -10.31 54.14
C GLN A 641 -26.19 -11.23 53.20
N LEU A 642 -25.74 -11.40 51.95
CA LEU A 642 -26.36 -12.30 50.98
C LEU A 642 -26.23 -13.76 51.41
N LYS A 643 -25.07 -14.17 51.94
CA LYS A 643 -24.85 -15.51 52.48
C LYS A 643 -25.80 -15.83 53.63
N ASN A 644 -25.97 -14.90 54.58
CA ASN A 644 -26.94 -15.05 55.67
C ASN A 644 -28.38 -15.21 55.15
N ARG A 645 -28.76 -14.43 54.13
CA ARG A 645 -30.07 -14.61 53.45
C ARG A 645 -30.18 -15.95 52.74
N MET A 646 -29.09 -16.44 52.17
CA MET A 646 -29.04 -17.72 51.48
C MET A 646 -29.20 -18.89 52.45
N ASP A 647 -28.62 -18.77 53.65
CA ASP A 647 -28.76 -19.77 54.71
C ASP A 647 -30.18 -19.76 55.32
N ASP A 648 -30.82 -18.59 55.47
CA ASP A 648 -32.26 -18.48 55.81
C ASP A 648 -33.15 -19.15 54.76
N PHE A 649 -32.88 -18.93 53.46
CA PHE A 649 -33.60 -19.62 52.39
C PHE A 649 -33.39 -21.14 52.42
N LYS A 650 -32.18 -21.63 52.70
CA LYS A 650 -31.93 -23.08 52.85
C LYS A 650 -32.73 -23.67 54.00
N GLU A 651 -32.85 -22.95 55.11
CA GLU A 651 -33.66 -23.39 56.25
C GLU A 651 -35.16 -23.44 55.90
N GLN A 652 -35.66 -22.42 55.19
CA GLN A 652 -37.04 -22.38 54.69
C GLN A 652 -37.32 -23.48 53.66
N ILE A 653 -36.38 -23.77 52.76
CA ILE A 653 -36.46 -24.89 51.81
C ILE A 653 -36.56 -26.22 52.57
N ASN A 654 -35.72 -26.43 53.60
CA ASN A 654 -35.76 -27.66 54.39
C ASN A 654 -37.10 -27.82 55.13
N LYS A 655 -37.63 -26.74 55.72
CA LYS A 655 -38.98 -26.71 56.32
C LYS A 655 -40.07 -27.04 55.30
N ALA A 656 -39.98 -26.49 54.10
CA ALA A 656 -40.89 -26.77 52.99
C ALA A 656 -40.84 -28.24 52.55
N GLU A 657 -39.64 -28.83 52.45
CA GLU A 657 -39.48 -30.25 52.10
C GLU A 657 -40.05 -31.18 53.16
N ILE A 658 -39.90 -30.84 54.44
CA ILE A 658 -40.49 -31.60 55.56
C ILE A 658 -42.02 -31.53 55.50
N GLU A 659 -42.61 -30.33 55.35
CA GLU A 659 -44.06 -30.17 55.22
C GLU A 659 -44.60 -30.87 53.96
N PHE A 660 -43.87 -30.81 52.84
CA PHE A 660 -44.23 -31.52 51.61
C PHE A 660 -44.22 -33.04 51.81
N LYS A 661 -43.20 -33.60 52.47
CA LYS A 661 -43.12 -35.04 52.78
C LYS A 661 -44.24 -35.51 53.72
N GLN A 662 -44.66 -34.67 54.67
CA GLN A 662 -45.77 -34.98 55.57
C GLN A 662 -47.13 -34.86 54.85
N SER A 663 -47.34 -33.76 54.13
CA SER A 663 -48.58 -33.46 53.42
C SER A 663 -48.85 -34.44 52.28
N SER A 664 -47.82 -34.83 51.52
CA SER A 664 -47.95 -35.81 50.43
C SER A 664 -48.37 -37.21 50.90
N LYS A 665 -48.13 -37.57 52.17
CA LYS A 665 -48.49 -38.87 52.76
C LYS A 665 -49.84 -38.92 53.48
N THR A 666 -50.59 -37.81 53.53
CA THR A 666 -51.91 -37.79 54.17
C THR A 666 -52.98 -38.48 53.32
N PHE A 667 -53.99 -39.05 53.98
CA PHE A 667 -55.11 -39.75 53.33
C PHE A 667 -55.89 -38.84 52.34
N GLY A 668 -56.03 -37.54 52.67
CA GLY A 668 -56.63 -36.55 51.76
C GLY A 668 -55.80 -36.25 50.51
N SER A 669 -54.47 -36.32 50.60
CA SER A 669 -53.54 -36.21 49.46
C SER A 669 -53.68 -37.41 48.52
N PHE A 670 -53.79 -38.62 49.08
CA PHE A 670 -54.02 -39.85 48.31
C PHE A 670 -55.31 -39.76 47.47
N LEU A 671 -56.41 -39.33 48.07
CA LEU A 671 -57.70 -39.15 47.39
C LEU A 671 -57.65 -38.08 46.28
N LYS A 672 -57.04 -36.91 46.53
CA LYS A 672 -56.90 -35.85 45.51
C LYS A 672 -55.98 -36.27 44.36
N SER A 673 -54.91 -37.00 44.67
CA SER A 673 -53.96 -37.50 43.67
C SER A 673 -54.57 -38.54 42.71
N ALA A 674 -55.58 -39.29 43.17
CA ALA A 674 -56.34 -40.25 42.36
C ALA A 674 -57.30 -39.57 41.37
N TYR A 675 -57.73 -38.33 41.65
CA TYR A 675 -58.70 -37.59 40.84
C TYR A 675 -58.05 -36.69 39.77
N ILE A 676 -56.89 -36.08 40.08
CA ILE A 676 -56.21 -35.07 39.21
C ILE A 676 -54.95 -35.65 38.53
N GLY A 677 -54.52 -36.85 38.94
CA GLY A 677 -53.30 -37.51 38.48
C GLY A 677 -52.12 -37.23 39.41
N LYS A 678 -51.44 -38.30 39.85
CA LYS A 678 -50.41 -38.27 40.92
C LYS A 678 -49.29 -37.26 40.67
N THR A 679 -48.77 -37.21 39.45
CA THR A 679 -47.66 -36.33 39.06
C THR A 679 -48.08 -34.86 39.06
N LYS A 680 -49.28 -34.56 38.57
CA LYS A 680 -49.80 -33.19 38.49
C LYS A 680 -50.12 -32.63 39.88
N TYR A 681 -50.78 -33.42 40.71
CA TYR A 681 -51.10 -33.05 42.08
C TYR A 681 -49.86 -32.84 42.95
N LEU A 682 -48.86 -33.73 42.85
CA LEU A 682 -47.61 -33.56 43.61
C LEU A 682 -46.84 -32.31 43.19
N ASN A 683 -46.83 -31.97 41.90
CA ASN A 683 -46.23 -30.72 41.43
C ASN A 683 -46.98 -29.48 41.93
N GLU A 684 -48.32 -29.47 41.87
CA GLU A 684 -49.13 -28.36 42.40
C GLU A 684 -48.96 -28.19 43.91
N LEU A 685 -48.90 -29.31 44.65
CA LEU A 685 -48.66 -29.32 46.10
C LEU A 685 -47.24 -28.83 46.43
N GLN A 686 -46.23 -29.24 45.65
CA GLN A 686 -44.86 -28.79 45.82
C GLN A 686 -44.73 -27.29 45.58
N VAL A 687 -45.39 -26.75 44.55
CA VAL A 687 -45.40 -25.31 44.22
C VAL A 687 -46.15 -24.50 45.29
N GLN A 688 -47.28 -24.99 45.79
CA GLN A 688 -48.00 -24.33 46.88
C GLN A 688 -47.18 -24.27 48.16
N ILE A 689 -46.55 -25.38 48.54
CA ILE A 689 -45.75 -25.47 49.77
C ILE A 689 -44.45 -24.67 49.60
N SER A 690 -43.77 -24.73 48.46
CA SER A 690 -42.58 -23.90 48.22
C SER A 690 -42.89 -22.41 48.31
N ASN A 691 -43.98 -21.94 47.69
CA ASN A 691 -44.40 -20.53 47.71
C ASN A 691 -44.85 -20.04 49.09
N LYS A 692 -45.26 -20.94 49.99
CA LYS A 692 -45.59 -20.64 51.39
C LYS A 692 -44.35 -20.30 52.21
N TYR A 693 -43.22 -20.92 51.91
CA TYR A 693 -41.98 -20.77 52.68
C TYR A 693 -41.01 -19.78 52.06
N TYR A 694 -40.84 -19.77 50.74
CA TYR A 694 -39.88 -18.89 50.08
C TYR A 694 -40.31 -18.55 48.64
N ASN A 695 -39.77 -17.47 48.07
CA ASN A 695 -40.01 -17.10 46.67
C ASN A 695 -38.89 -17.70 45.79
N PRO A 696 -39.19 -18.64 44.87
CA PRO A 696 -38.18 -19.32 44.04
C PRO A 696 -37.40 -18.38 43.11
N SER A 697 -38.04 -17.35 42.57
CA SER A 697 -37.41 -16.36 41.68
C SER A 697 -36.38 -15.51 42.43
N LYS A 698 -36.71 -15.07 43.66
CA LYS A 698 -35.78 -14.33 44.51
C LYS A 698 -34.60 -15.19 44.97
N TYR A 699 -34.81 -16.49 45.17
CA TYR A 699 -33.75 -17.42 45.52
C TYR A 699 -32.75 -17.61 44.35
N GLN A 700 -33.24 -17.73 43.11
CA GLN A 700 -32.36 -17.80 41.93
C GLN A 700 -31.55 -16.52 41.71
N GLU A 701 -32.17 -15.35 41.88
CA GLU A 701 -31.51 -14.05 41.76
C GLU A 701 -30.35 -13.88 42.76
N VAL A 702 -30.54 -14.34 44.01
CA VAL A 702 -29.49 -14.32 45.05
C VAL A 702 -28.36 -15.30 44.76
N LYS A 703 -28.65 -16.45 44.14
CA LYS A 703 -27.68 -17.51 43.81
C LYS A 703 -26.71 -17.11 42.69
N GLU A 704 -27.13 -16.27 41.73
CA GLU A 704 -26.26 -15.82 40.64
C GLU A 704 -25.22 -14.77 41.08
N LEU A 705 -25.51 -14.02 42.15
CA LEU A 705 -24.66 -12.93 42.66
C LEU A 705 -23.43 -13.39 43.47
N GLU A 706 -23.23 -14.71 43.67
CA GLU A 706 -22.18 -15.27 44.53
C GLU A 706 -20.77 -15.35 43.84
N ARG A 707 -20.70 -15.08 42.53
CA ARG A 707 -19.48 -15.25 41.69
C ARG A 707 -18.65 -13.97 41.50
N LEU A 708 -18.11 -13.42 42.58
CA LEU A 708 -17.20 -12.26 42.51
C LEU A 708 -15.74 -12.66 42.74
N ASN A 709 -14.89 -12.40 41.74
CA ASN A 709 -13.44 -12.58 41.79
C ASN A 709 -12.73 -11.28 42.20
N VAL A 710 -11.69 -11.43 43.02
CA VAL A 710 -10.84 -10.33 43.49
C VAL A 710 -9.52 -10.36 42.70
N PRO A 711 -9.15 -9.28 41.98
CA PRO A 711 -7.88 -9.23 41.26
C PRO A 711 -6.69 -9.06 42.21
N GLU A 712 -5.60 -9.77 41.92
CA GLU A 712 -4.30 -9.59 42.57
C GLU A 712 -3.55 -8.36 42.06
N VAL A 713 -2.78 -7.74 42.95
CA VAL A 713 -1.99 -6.53 42.67
C VAL A 713 -0.59 -6.95 42.25
N ASN A 714 -0.23 -6.68 41.00
CA ASN A 714 1.09 -6.98 40.43
C ASN A 714 2.14 -5.94 40.89
N GLU A 715 3.42 -6.27 41.01
CA GLU A 715 4.41 -5.39 41.70
C GLU A 715 4.81 -4.12 40.94
N LYS A 716 4.86 -4.12 39.59
CA LYS A 716 5.37 -3.00 38.76
C LYS A 716 4.28 -2.03 38.27
N ILE A 717 4.65 -0.77 37.99
CA ILE A 717 3.74 0.24 37.38
C ILE A 717 3.68 0.00 35.87
N ILE A 718 2.52 -0.43 35.37
CA ILE A 718 2.30 -0.72 33.96
C ILE A 718 1.57 0.46 33.31
N ILE A 719 2.12 0.96 32.19
CA ILE A 719 1.51 2.00 31.37
C ILE A 719 1.27 1.44 29.97
N TYR A 720 0.02 1.39 29.54
CA TYR A 720 -0.33 1.02 28.16
C TYR A 720 -0.19 2.23 27.24
N CYS A 721 0.43 2.08 26.08
CA CYS A 721 0.53 3.15 25.09
C CYS A 721 0.24 2.65 23.68
N GLU A 722 -0.18 3.56 22.81
CA GLU A 722 -0.55 3.21 21.44
C GLU A 722 0.64 2.85 20.57
N ASN A 723 0.49 1.81 19.75
CA ASN A 723 1.44 1.37 18.74
C ASN A 723 2.82 1.08 19.34
N GLN A 724 3.88 1.20 18.53
CA GLN A 724 5.26 0.93 18.94
C GLN A 724 5.87 2.08 19.79
N ASN A 725 5.06 3.04 20.27
CA ASN A 725 5.54 4.17 21.07
C ASN A 725 6.22 3.70 22.37
N SER A 726 5.86 2.51 22.87
CA SER A 726 6.47 1.89 24.05
C SER A 726 8.00 1.77 23.96
N VAL A 727 8.55 1.58 22.76
CA VAL A 727 10.00 1.48 22.54
C VAL A 727 10.68 2.79 22.93
N PHE A 728 10.15 3.92 22.48
CA PHE A 728 10.71 5.24 22.76
C PHE A 728 10.50 5.67 24.21
N PHE A 729 9.32 5.39 24.79
CA PHE A 729 9.08 5.67 26.20
C PHE A 729 9.97 4.84 27.14
N ASN A 730 10.20 3.57 26.84
CA ASN A 730 11.08 2.73 27.65
C ASN A 730 12.55 3.19 27.56
N ASN A 731 12.98 3.80 26.44
CA ASN A 731 14.33 4.38 26.30
C ASN A 731 14.57 5.60 27.22
N LEU A 732 13.52 6.18 27.81
CA LEU A 732 13.66 7.26 28.79
C LEU A 732 14.17 6.77 30.16
N ASN A 733 14.20 5.43 30.38
CA ASN A 733 14.72 4.73 31.56
C ASN A 733 14.09 5.18 32.89
N PHE A 734 12.76 5.25 32.95
CA PHE A 734 12.07 5.48 34.22
C PHE A 734 12.12 4.23 35.11
N ASP A 735 12.65 4.37 36.33
CA ASP A 735 12.70 3.26 37.28
C ASP A 735 11.31 2.79 37.70
N ASN A 736 11.10 1.47 37.72
CA ASN A 736 9.86 0.81 38.16
C ASN A 736 8.59 1.11 37.31
N ILE A 737 8.75 1.76 36.16
CA ILE A 737 7.69 2.00 35.15
C ILE A 737 7.97 1.15 33.91
N HIS A 738 6.94 0.50 33.37
CA HIS A 738 7.05 -0.28 32.14
C HIS A 738 5.94 0.09 31.14
N PHE A 739 6.35 0.54 29.96
CA PHE A 739 5.43 0.87 28.87
C PHE A 739 5.16 -0.35 28.00
N ILE A 740 3.88 -0.65 27.76
CA ILE A 740 3.41 -1.79 26.97
C ILE A 740 2.60 -1.26 25.78
N ALA A 741 2.97 -1.70 24.58
CA ALA A 741 2.27 -1.38 23.34
C ALA A 741 0.87 -2.01 23.27
N GLU A 742 -0.10 -1.25 22.79
CA GLU A 742 -1.45 -1.68 22.45
C GLU A 742 -1.81 -1.24 21.01
N ASN A 743 -2.75 -1.95 20.38
CA ASN A 743 -3.02 -1.79 18.94
C ASN A 743 -3.68 -0.44 18.57
N ASN A 744 -4.39 0.20 19.49
CA ASN A 744 -5.10 1.47 19.28
C ASN A 744 -5.58 2.09 20.60
N SER A 745 -5.96 3.38 20.54
CA SER A 745 -6.53 4.17 21.65
C SER A 745 -7.68 3.46 22.39
N ASN A 746 -8.57 2.79 21.65
CA ASN A 746 -9.68 2.03 22.23
C ASN A 746 -9.20 0.89 23.14
N SER A 747 -8.15 0.18 22.71
CA SER A 747 -7.57 -0.93 23.48
C SER A 747 -6.92 -0.42 24.76
N VAL A 748 -6.19 0.71 24.68
CA VAL A 748 -5.62 1.39 25.84
C VAL A 748 -6.73 1.77 26.84
N PHE A 749 -7.80 2.43 26.36
CA PHE A 749 -8.91 2.85 27.22
C PHE A 749 -9.60 1.65 27.90
N ILE A 750 -9.88 0.57 27.16
CA ILE A 750 -10.52 -0.64 27.71
C ILE A 750 -9.64 -1.29 28.79
N LYS A 751 -8.32 -1.34 28.60
CA LYS A 751 -7.38 -1.91 29.57
C LYS A 751 -7.30 -1.09 30.85
N VAL A 752 -7.30 0.23 30.73
CA VAL A 752 -7.32 1.18 31.86
C VAL A 752 -8.62 1.07 32.65
N LEU A 753 -9.75 0.90 31.97
CA LEU A 753 -11.05 0.65 32.62
C LEU A 753 -11.08 -0.72 33.32
N ALA A 754 -10.53 -1.75 32.69
CA ALA A 754 -10.49 -3.11 33.24
C ALA A 754 -9.54 -3.22 34.44
N ASN A 755 -8.45 -2.45 34.47
CA ASN A 755 -7.47 -2.45 35.54
C ASN A 755 -7.13 -1.03 36.02
N GLN A 756 -7.81 -0.61 37.09
CA GLN A 756 -7.68 0.72 37.69
C GLN A 756 -6.32 0.99 38.35
N ILE A 757 -5.44 -0.01 38.42
CA ILE A 757 -4.08 0.10 38.99
C ILE A 757 -3.05 0.33 37.86
N HIS A 758 -3.42 0.06 36.61
CA HIS A 758 -2.58 0.33 35.45
C HIS A 758 -2.92 1.71 34.87
N PHE A 759 -1.94 2.29 34.18
CA PHE A 759 -2.09 3.58 33.52
C PHE A 759 -2.20 3.39 32.01
N GLY A 760 -2.69 4.41 31.30
CA GLY A 760 -2.67 4.43 29.84
C GLY A 760 -2.33 5.80 29.30
N ILE A 761 -1.59 5.83 28.20
CA ILE A 761 -1.27 7.02 27.41
C ILE A 761 -1.88 6.84 26.02
N ARG A 762 -2.68 7.80 25.59
CA ARG A 762 -3.27 7.84 24.24
C ARG A 762 -2.84 9.08 23.47
N ASP A 763 -2.82 8.96 22.15
CA ASP A 763 -2.72 10.11 21.24
C ASP A 763 -3.93 11.03 21.46
N ARG A 764 -3.73 12.33 21.27
CA ARG A 764 -4.78 13.34 21.46
C ARG A 764 -5.89 13.22 20.44
N ASP A 765 -5.51 12.90 19.21
CA ASP A 765 -6.34 13.03 18.02
C ASP A 765 -7.04 14.41 17.97
N PHE A 766 -8.36 14.44 17.82
CA PHE A 766 -9.17 15.65 17.78
C PHE A 766 -9.82 16.01 19.12
N LEU A 767 -9.27 15.55 20.26
CA LEU A 767 -9.80 15.95 21.58
C LEU A 767 -9.45 17.42 21.91
N THR A 768 -10.41 18.14 22.50
CA THR A 768 -10.20 19.52 22.99
C THR A 768 -9.54 19.53 24.37
N ASP A 769 -8.92 20.66 24.74
CA ASP A 769 -8.28 20.80 26.06
C ASP A 769 -9.29 20.57 27.21
N THR A 770 -10.54 21.02 27.03
CA THR A 770 -11.60 20.82 28.01
C THR A 770 -12.07 19.37 28.07
N GLU A 771 -12.17 18.69 26.92
CA GLU A 771 -12.51 17.26 26.85
C GLU A 771 -11.45 16.42 27.58
N ILE A 772 -10.17 16.70 27.31
CA ILE A 772 -9.04 16.02 27.97
C ILE A 772 -9.13 16.21 29.48
N LYS A 773 -9.28 17.45 29.97
CA LYS A 773 -9.44 17.73 31.41
C LYS A 773 -10.60 16.95 32.03
N LYS A 774 -11.77 16.92 31.38
CA LYS A 774 -12.94 16.18 31.88
C LYS A 774 -12.70 14.67 31.92
N ILE A 775 -12.05 14.11 30.89
CA ILE A 775 -11.71 12.69 30.81
C ILE A 775 -10.70 12.33 31.88
N GLN A 776 -9.59 13.07 32.01
CA GLN A 776 -8.55 12.81 33.00
C GLN A 776 -9.03 12.99 34.44
N ASN A 777 -9.95 13.93 34.70
CA ASN A 777 -10.60 14.07 36.00
C ASN A 777 -11.48 12.85 36.35
N SER A 778 -12.11 12.24 35.34
CA SER A 778 -12.93 11.03 35.52
C SER A 778 -12.09 9.77 35.63
N TYR A 779 -10.95 9.74 34.93
CA TYR A 779 -10.03 8.61 34.83
C TYR A 779 -8.60 9.09 35.12
N THR A 780 -8.28 9.22 36.40
CA THR A 780 -6.98 9.77 36.87
C THR A 780 -5.77 8.91 36.48
N ASN A 781 -5.98 7.68 36.06
CA ASN A 781 -4.97 6.76 35.53
C ASN A 781 -4.90 6.79 33.99
N TYR A 782 -5.52 7.77 33.34
CA TYR A 782 -5.52 7.94 31.89
C TYR A 782 -4.89 9.27 31.50
N ILE A 783 -3.87 9.22 30.66
CA ILE A 783 -3.06 10.35 30.22
C ILE A 783 -3.28 10.53 28.71
N ILE A 784 -3.46 11.77 28.27
CA ILE A 784 -3.70 12.11 26.87
C ILE A 784 -2.63 13.11 26.45
N LEU A 785 -2.03 12.90 25.28
CA LEU A 785 -1.01 13.80 24.74
C LEU A 785 -1.55 15.24 24.58
N GLU A 786 -0.65 16.21 24.67
CA GLU A 786 -0.95 17.63 24.44
C GLU A 786 -1.09 17.95 22.95
N TYR A 787 -0.26 17.32 22.10
CA TYR A 787 -0.36 17.43 20.63
C TYR A 787 -1.06 16.24 20.00
N TYR A 788 -1.46 16.38 18.73
CA TYR A 788 -2.31 15.43 18.00
C TYR A 788 -1.88 13.96 18.17
N CYS A 789 -0.60 13.66 17.96
CA CYS A 789 -0.05 12.31 18.17
C CYS A 789 1.42 12.38 18.61
N PHE A 790 1.98 11.22 18.96
CA PHE A 790 3.38 11.09 19.38
C PHE A 790 4.39 11.71 18.39
N GLU A 791 4.19 11.51 17.08
CA GLU A 791 5.07 12.07 16.04
C GLU A 791 5.11 13.60 16.03
N ASN A 792 4.10 14.28 16.58
CA ASN A 792 4.12 15.73 16.72
C ASN A 792 5.21 16.22 17.68
N TYR A 793 5.60 15.40 18.66
CA TYR A 793 6.71 15.70 19.56
C TYR A 793 8.05 15.44 18.89
N LEU A 794 8.17 14.32 18.16
CA LEU A 794 9.41 13.99 17.44
C LEU A 794 9.76 15.06 16.41
N TYR A 795 8.79 15.48 15.60
CA TYR A 795 9.02 16.42 14.49
C TYR A 795 8.66 17.87 14.85
N HIS A 796 8.59 18.19 16.14
CA HIS A 796 8.38 19.56 16.60
C HIS A 796 9.54 20.46 16.17
N PRO A 797 9.30 21.72 15.72
CA PRO A 797 10.37 22.62 15.28
C PRO A 797 11.48 22.81 16.32
N ASP A 798 11.12 23.02 17.59
CA ASP A 798 12.09 23.14 18.70
C ASP A 798 12.90 21.85 18.90
N ASN A 799 12.28 20.69 18.68
CA ASN A 799 12.93 19.41 18.86
C ASN A 799 13.99 19.14 17.80
N ILE A 800 13.68 19.50 16.54
CA ILE A 800 14.61 19.39 15.42
C ILE A 800 15.73 20.44 15.54
N GLU A 801 15.40 21.65 16.00
CA GLU A 801 16.37 22.72 16.23
C GLU A 801 17.46 22.30 17.22
N GLU A 802 17.09 21.60 18.29
CA GLU A 802 18.06 21.13 19.31
C GLU A 802 19.15 20.22 18.75
N LEU A 803 18.85 19.46 17.68
CA LEU A 803 19.82 18.59 17.02
C LEU A 803 20.88 19.35 16.20
N ASN A 804 20.73 20.67 16.02
CA ASN A 804 21.67 21.55 15.31
C ASN A 804 22.14 20.98 13.95
N LYS A 805 21.22 20.37 13.17
CA LYS A 805 21.56 19.78 11.86
C LYS A 805 21.80 20.87 10.81
N GLU A 806 22.87 20.72 10.03
CA GLU A 806 23.20 21.65 8.95
C GLU A 806 22.07 21.74 7.91
N GLY A 807 21.68 22.97 7.57
CA GLY A 807 20.62 23.24 6.59
C GLY A 807 19.19 23.25 7.16
N PHE A 808 18.99 23.02 8.46
CA PHE A 808 17.69 23.25 9.10
C PHE A 808 17.51 24.74 9.45
N ASN A 809 16.38 25.31 9.04
CA ASN A 809 15.95 26.65 9.44
C ASN A 809 14.54 26.54 10.05
N LYS A 810 14.44 26.89 11.33
CA LYS A 810 13.20 26.75 12.11
C LYS A 810 12.06 27.59 11.56
N GLU A 811 12.31 28.85 11.22
CA GLU A 811 11.28 29.76 10.69
C GLU A 811 10.70 29.25 9.36
N SER A 812 11.56 28.85 8.43
CA SER A 812 11.16 28.27 7.15
C SER A 812 10.39 26.95 7.32
N TYR A 813 10.78 26.13 8.29
CA TYR A 813 10.07 24.89 8.61
C TYR A 813 8.66 25.16 9.17
N ILE A 814 8.53 26.16 10.04
CA ILE A 814 7.23 26.60 10.59
C ILE A 814 6.32 27.13 9.49
N GLU A 815 6.83 27.96 8.58
CA GLU A 815 6.07 28.47 7.43
C GLU A 815 5.55 27.34 6.55
N GLU A 816 6.37 26.32 6.29
CA GLU A 816 5.96 25.16 5.52
C GLU A 816 4.91 24.33 6.26
N LEU A 817 5.03 24.15 7.59
CA LEU A 817 3.99 23.49 8.40
C LEU A 817 2.64 24.23 8.30
N ILE A 818 2.64 25.56 8.42
CA ILE A 818 1.43 26.38 8.31
C ILE A 818 0.82 26.24 6.91
N LYS A 819 1.64 26.32 5.86
CA LYS A 819 1.21 26.16 4.47
C LYS A 819 0.59 24.78 4.21
N GLN A 820 1.23 23.70 4.67
CA GLN A 820 0.71 22.35 4.49
C GLN A 820 -0.58 22.15 5.27
N LYS A 821 -0.64 22.58 6.53
CA LYS A 821 -1.86 22.60 7.36
C LYS A 821 -3.01 23.29 6.63
N ASN A 822 -2.78 24.51 6.12
CA ASN A 822 -3.81 25.27 5.39
C ASN A 822 -4.26 24.56 4.12
N SER A 823 -3.34 23.91 3.39
CA SER A 823 -3.69 23.12 2.19
C SER A 823 -4.49 21.85 2.50
N LYS A 824 -4.36 21.30 3.71
CA LYS A 824 -5.02 20.06 4.16
C LYS A 824 -6.27 20.31 4.99
N TYR A 825 -6.58 21.56 5.31
CA TYR A 825 -7.68 21.95 6.21
C TYR A 825 -9.01 21.28 5.84
N ASP A 826 -9.45 21.39 4.58
CA ASP A 826 -10.73 20.83 4.14
C ASP A 826 -10.75 19.29 4.20
N SER A 827 -9.63 18.65 3.84
CA SER A 827 -9.46 17.19 3.94
C SER A 827 -9.59 16.69 5.38
N ILE A 828 -9.00 17.42 6.32
CA ILE A 828 -9.07 17.10 7.75
C ILE A 828 -10.51 17.31 8.27
N LEU A 829 -11.17 18.39 7.85
CA LEU A 829 -12.53 18.73 8.28
C LEU A 829 -13.56 17.68 7.88
N ILE A 830 -13.41 17.06 6.70
CA ILE A 830 -14.27 15.95 6.24
C ILE A 830 -14.14 14.73 7.18
N LYS A 831 -12.92 14.43 7.67
CA LYS A 831 -12.65 13.27 8.54
C LYS A 831 -13.04 13.53 10.00
N LEU A 832 -12.97 14.78 10.45
CA LEU A 832 -13.13 15.20 11.86
C LEU A 832 -14.34 14.56 12.56
N ARG A 833 -15.54 14.69 11.98
CA ARG A 833 -16.78 14.22 12.59
C ARG A 833 -16.82 12.70 12.73
N ASN A 834 -16.33 12.00 11.71
CA ASN A 834 -16.28 10.53 11.71
C ASN A 834 -15.26 10.01 12.72
N SER A 835 -14.08 10.64 12.80
CA SER A 835 -13.06 10.29 13.80
C SER A 835 -13.58 10.47 15.22
N ARG A 836 -14.19 11.63 15.53
CA ARG A 836 -14.75 11.93 16.86
C ARG A 836 -15.91 11.00 17.26
N ASN A 837 -16.70 10.51 16.30
CA ASN A 837 -17.74 9.50 16.58
C ASN A 837 -17.16 8.12 16.96
N GLY A 838 -15.89 7.86 16.61
CA GLY A 838 -15.20 6.61 16.92
C GLY A 838 -14.81 6.47 18.39
N TYR A 839 -14.54 7.59 19.08
CA TYR A 839 -13.95 7.62 20.43
C TYR A 839 -14.82 6.93 21.47
N GLN A 840 -14.24 5.99 22.22
CA GLN A 840 -14.94 5.21 23.23
C GLN A 840 -15.25 6.02 24.48
N GLU A 841 -14.44 7.04 24.77
CA GLU A 841 -14.62 7.98 25.87
C GLU A 841 -15.96 8.71 25.78
N PHE A 842 -16.42 8.99 24.55
CA PHE A 842 -17.71 9.65 24.31
C PHE A 842 -18.92 8.70 24.36
N LYS A 843 -18.68 7.38 24.42
CA LYS A 843 -19.74 6.35 24.45
C LYS A 843 -20.08 5.90 25.87
N VAL A 844 -19.42 6.46 26.88
CA VAL A 844 -19.69 6.14 28.29
C VAL A 844 -21.06 6.70 28.70
N PRO A 845 -22.01 5.87 29.19
CA PRO A 845 -23.40 6.27 29.42
C PRO A 845 -23.58 7.46 30.38
N ASP A 846 -22.68 7.61 31.35
CA ASP A 846 -22.84 8.54 32.46
C ASP A 846 -22.18 9.91 32.25
N ASN A 847 -21.40 10.11 31.17
CA ASN A 847 -20.61 11.32 30.98
C ASN A 847 -20.64 11.85 29.53
N LYS A 848 -21.26 13.01 29.33
CA LYS A 848 -21.19 13.75 28.06
C LYS A 848 -19.96 14.65 28.04
N PHE A 849 -18.81 14.09 27.66
CA PHE A 849 -17.57 14.85 27.57
C PHE A 849 -17.50 15.76 26.33
N ARG A 850 -18.16 15.36 25.23
CA ARG A 850 -18.02 15.94 23.89
C ARG A 850 -18.44 17.42 23.82
N GLU A 851 -17.55 18.23 23.28
CA GLU A 851 -17.76 19.63 22.92
C GLU A 851 -18.01 19.82 21.42
N SER A 852 -18.26 21.08 21.03
CA SER A 852 -18.45 21.47 19.63
C SER A 852 -17.18 21.21 18.80
N ASP A 853 -17.37 20.59 17.64
CA ASP A 853 -16.31 20.35 16.65
C ASP A 853 -15.68 21.68 16.15
N GLU A 854 -16.36 22.83 16.37
CA GLU A 854 -15.85 24.18 16.06
C GLU A 854 -14.57 24.55 16.82
N ILE A 855 -14.36 24.02 18.03
CA ILE A 855 -13.16 24.32 18.83
C ILE A 855 -11.92 23.72 18.15
N VAL A 856 -12.04 22.49 17.64
CA VAL A 856 -10.98 21.82 16.86
C VAL A 856 -10.70 22.61 15.57
N CYS A 857 -11.75 23.14 14.94
CA CYS A 857 -11.60 24.00 13.77
C CYS A 857 -10.86 25.30 14.09
N LYS A 858 -10.98 25.85 15.30
CA LYS A 858 -10.21 27.03 15.75
C LYS A 858 -8.73 26.71 15.88
N TYR A 859 -8.37 25.58 16.49
CA TYR A 859 -6.98 25.13 16.57
C TYR A 859 -6.35 24.99 15.17
N LEU A 860 -7.04 24.32 14.24
CA LEU A 860 -6.56 24.17 12.86
C LEU A 860 -6.45 25.48 12.06
N LYS A 861 -7.24 26.50 12.42
CA LYS A 861 -7.16 27.83 11.79
C LYS A 861 -6.06 28.70 12.37
N SER A 862 -5.55 28.38 13.55
CA SER A 862 -4.45 29.13 14.15
C SER A 862 -3.15 28.91 13.39
N ASP A 863 -2.34 29.94 13.29
CA ASP A 863 -0.98 29.85 12.75
C ASP A 863 0.06 29.68 13.88
N GLU A 864 -0.38 29.72 15.14
CA GLU A 864 0.44 29.39 16.30
C GLU A 864 0.68 27.87 16.38
N ILE A 865 1.96 27.47 16.37
CA ILE A 865 2.41 26.06 16.35
C ILE A 865 1.77 25.26 17.47
N GLU A 866 1.85 25.80 18.69
CA GLU A 866 1.35 25.17 19.91
C GLU A 866 -0.18 24.98 19.90
N GLU A 867 -0.90 25.78 19.10
CA GLU A 867 -2.34 25.63 18.93
C GLU A 867 -2.70 24.67 17.81
N PHE A 868 -2.13 24.81 16.61
CA PHE A 868 -2.55 23.97 15.49
C PHE A 868 -2.03 22.54 15.57
N LEU A 869 -0.86 22.30 16.19
CA LEU A 869 -0.35 20.94 16.41
C LEU A 869 -1.21 20.12 17.38
N LYS A 870 -2.14 20.73 18.11
CA LYS A 870 -3.18 20.02 18.87
C LYS A 870 -4.17 19.28 17.99
N SER A 871 -4.27 19.62 16.71
CA SER A 871 -5.29 19.09 15.79
C SER A 871 -4.75 18.73 14.40
N PHE A 872 -3.48 19.01 14.12
CA PHE A 872 -2.79 18.67 12.87
C PHE A 872 -1.79 17.53 13.10
N SER A 873 -1.85 16.46 12.31
CA SER A 873 -0.98 15.28 12.48
C SER A 873 0.31 15.37 11.68
N LEU A 874 1.46 15.29 12.35
CA LEU A 874 2.77 15.14 11.68
C LEU A 874 3.08 13.69 11.25
N LYS A 875 2.16 12.77 11.53
CA LYS A 875 2.21 11.37 11.07
C LYS A 875 1.57 11.19 9.70
N THR A 876 0.35 11.67 9.53
CA THR A 876 -0.48 11.33 8.35
C THR A 876 -0.70 12.49 7.40
N GLU A 877 -0.71 13.74 7.89
CA GLU A 877 -1.09 14.91 7.08
C GLU A 877 0.13 15.75 6.64
N PHE A 878 1.29 15.54 7.27
CA PHE A 878 2.54 16.24 6.98
C PHE A 878 3.41 15.52 5.94
N ASP A 879 3.82 16.24 4.89
CA ASP A 879 4.78 15.79 3.89
C ASP A 879 6.21 16.02 4.38
N ARG A 880 6.93 14.91 4.62
CA ARG A 880 8.27 14.90 5.19
C ARG A 880 9.39 15.15 4.18
N THR A 881 9.08 15.37 2.90
CA THR A 881 10.09 15.60 1.85
C THR A 881 11.02 16.79 2.13
N ILE A 882 10.56 17.79 2.89
CA ILE A 882 11.40 18.95 3.24
C ILE A 882 12.49 18.60 4.27
N ILE A 883 12.18 17.71 5.23
CA ILE A 883 13.12 17.27 6.27
C ILE A 883 13.84 15.97 5.92
N SER A 884 13.46 15.28 4.84
CA SER A 884 14.13 14.03 4.44
C SER A 884 15.61 14.22 4.10
N LYS A 885 16.00 15.43 3.68
CA LYS A 885 17.40 15.81 3.43
C LYS A 885 18.25 15.87 4.69
N LEU A 886 17.63 16.04 5.86
CA LEU A 886 18.31 16.12 7.15
C LEU A 886 18.62 14.74 7.76
N GLN A 887 18.15 13.66 7.11
CA GLN A 887 18.37 12.27 7.54
C GLN A 887 18.03 12.06 9.04
N LEU A 888 16.90 12.61 9.49
CA LEU A 888 16.48 12.55 10.88
C LEU A 888 16.00 11.13 11.25
N GLU A 889 16.75 10.47 12.14
CA GLU A 889 16.31 9.22 12.76
C GLU A 889 15.40 9.49 13.96
N GLN A 890 14.36 8.67 14.16
CA GLN A 890 13.45 8.83 15.30
C GLN A 890 14.16 8.63 16.65
N LYS A 891 15.23 7.83 16.66
CA LYS A 891 16.04 7.61 17.85
C LYS A 891 16.69 8.93 18.31
N ASP A 892 17.29 9.68 17.38
CA ASP A 892 17.90 10.97 17.65
C ASP A 892 16.86 11.97 18.17
N LEU A 893 15.72 12.08 17.49
CA LEU A 893 14.63 12.98 17.87
C LEU A 893 13.99 12.63 19.22
N SER A 894 14.03 11.37 19.64
CA SER A 894 13.54 10.94 20.96
C SER A 894 14.57 11.11 22.09
N SER A 895 15.81 11.47 21.75
CA SER A 895 16.92 11.58 22.71
C SER A 895 17.26 13.01 23.16
N THR A 896 16.60 14.00 22.56
CA THR A 896 16.74 15.42 22.88
C THR A 896 16.18 15.75 24.28
N ASP A 897 16.74 16.79 24.90
CA ASP A 897 16.29 17.33 26.17
C ASP A 897 14.91 17.98 26.06
N TRP A 898 14.59 18.63 24.93
CA TRP A 898 13.25 19.17 24.68
C TRP A 898 12.20 18.06 24.68
N PHE A 899 12.45 16.96 23.97
CA PHE A 899 11.52 15.82 23.93
C PHE A 899 11.35 15.21 25.33
N ARG A 900 12.47 14.96 26.02
CA ARG A 900 12.47 14.45 27.40
C ARG A 900 11.65 15.35 28.33
N LYS A 901 11.90 16.65 28.32
CA LYS A 901 11.19 17.62 29.19
C LYS A 901 9.69 17.66 28.90
N LYS A 902 9.28 17.56 27.63
CA LYS A 902 7.86 17.46 27.26
C LYS A 902 7.23 16.17 27.77
N MET A 903 7.94 15.04 27.69
CA MET A 903 7.45 13.76 28.24
C MET A 903 7.42 13.76 29.77
N GLU A 904 8.41 14.35 30.44
CA GLU A 904 8.43 14.51 31.91
C GLU A 904 7.27 15.37 32.40
N ASN A 905 6.99 16.50 31.73
CA ASN A 905 5.84 17.35 32.04
C ASN A 905 4.51 16.60 31.83
N LEU A 906 4.41 15.80 30.77
CA LEU A 906 3.22 14.99 30.48
C LEU A 906 2.97 13.91 31.54
N LEU A 907 4.06 13.30 32.05
CA LEU A 907 4.01 12.22 33.05
C LEU A 907 3.93 12.73 34.49
N SER A 908 4.22 14.01 34.72
CA SER A 908 4.02 14.66 36.00
C SER A 908 2.53 14.97 36.23
N PHE A 909 2.01 14.59 37.40
CA PHE A 909 0.65 14.91 37.81
C PHE A 909 0.65 16.30 38.48
N GLY A 910 0.86 17.33 37.66
CA GLY A 910 0.80 18.74 38.05
C GLY A 910 -0.62 19.29 38.10
#